data_AF-A0A962LUU2-F1
#
_entry.id   AF-A0A962LUU2-F1
#
_cell.length_a   1.000
_cell.length_b   1.000
_cell.length_c   1.000
_cell.angle_alpha   90.00
_cell.angle_beta   90.00
_cell.angle_gamma   90.00
#
_symmetry.space_group_name_H-M   'P 1'
#
loop_
_entity.id
_entity.type
_entity.pdbx_description
1 polymer ?
#
loop_
_entity_poly.entity_id
_entity_poly.type
_entity_poly.pdbx_seq_one_letter_code
_entity_poly.pdbx_strand_id
1 'polypeptide(L)'
;MPESSDRITVFHVRNSNYLGGIETTLVGWFKYADADHYQPRLQVFSERRGMHERSVKFLQEQGIHCEMLPWGNLRNLPGAVYHLWRRVRKAPNPVLQSHDTRSDLVAIIVSWLTGAPLVISNHAWHPAELKRKILEAIRARLMHAADLVISVSRNTHVETLERGVPASKCMYMYSGIDLEPYAAAPTRAQARKMLNLEEDAFVVGNIARLWPEKEQATLVEAAGLLTRKYPALRFLIVGDGPLGDALRTQIRQANLENVVLMPGYCEDFVSVLAGLDVFAFPSSAEGTPMVIYSAMAMGVPIVASPVSGVGEILSDGESGLFVPAADAKALAAAIEQLIQDPALAERLGEQARDNCYRNYSAAAAIQRLEKTYGKLMRNKQPKSALENTFERLSAGGATASGRSSNASGAEFDDRRAHERVGGRFPVEVELASGDRFTAYTANLSEGGMKLEYNNGASGELIRQGDIVKVALNSPFLAAKSVRVIEDFEVLACEPWDGTTWQVRLQSAASRDGLSTDLTGLRPYEFVMPAELEDTFLQAQAQMNLNLPESDSKIMVFSAAESGAGNSTISWWFAVCLARTPQRRVLFIDGNVHARNNASGNEPVPGFVDLLLGQETLENTVMPLGVGAPHLLNVGRVGRFTSGNLSPSQVNATFNLLRDHYDYVVIDAPPATLSPLTTLWAQAADGCMVVLEAGKSQRDAAEATVSRLRQSGVKVLGAMLNKH
;
A
#
# COMPACT_ATOMS: atom_id res chain seq x y z
N MET A 1 -20.19 3.04 -36.20
CA MET A 1 -18.88 3.62 -35.82
C MET A 1 -19.19 4.74 -34.84
N PRO A 2 -18.96 4.58 -33.53
CA PRO A 2 -19.14 5.70 -32.61
C PRO A 2 -18.17 6.83 -33.01
N GLU A 3 -18.66 8.06 -33.01
CA GLU A 3 -17.87 9.25 -33.38
C GLU A 3 -16.68 9.44 -32.43
N SER A 4 -15.56 9.94 -32.96
CA SER A 4 -14.26 10.01 -32.29
C SER A 4 -14.15 10.97 -31.10
N SER A 5 -15.25 11.48 -30.52
CA SER A 5 -15.23 12.55 -29.51
C SER A 5 -15.06 12.08 -28.07
N ASP A 6 -15.35 10.81 -27.76
CA ASP A 6 -15.36 10.31 -26.37
C ASP A 6 -14.05 9.62 -25.95
N ARG A 7 -13.13 9.38 -26.89
CA ARG A 7 -11.84 8.73 -26.60
C ARG A 7 -10.94 9.61 -25.75
N ILE A 8 -10.36 9.03 -24.70
CA ILE A 8 -9.34 9.67 -23.86
C ILE A 8 -7.98 9.54 -24.53
N THR A 9 -7.36 10.68 -24.85
CA THR A 9 -5.99 10.69 -25.38
C THR A 9 -4.98 10.76 -24.24
N VAL A 10 -4.18 9.72 -24.04
CA VAL A 10 -3.18 9.67 -22.97
C VAL A 10 -1.80 10.01 -23.54
N PHE A 11 -1.26 11.16 -23.13
CA PHE A 11 0.08 11.60 -23.49
C PHE A 11 1.09 11.12 -22.44
N HIS A 12 1.80 10.03 -22.74
CA HIS A 12 2.95 9.61 -21.95
C HIS A 12 4.14 10.49 -22.31
N VAL A 13 4.70 11.21 -21.34
CA VAL A 13 5.84 12.10 -21.52
C VAL A 13 7.04 11.50 -20.83
N ARG A 14 8.15 11.36 -21.56
CA ARG A 14 9.32 10.68 -21.03
C ARG A 14 10.65 11.20 -21.56
N ASN A 15 11.62 11.22 -20.67
CA ASN A 15 13.03 11.29 -20.96
C ASN A 15 13.64 9.89 -21.09
N SER A 16 13.78 9.43 -22.32
CA SER A 16 14.22 8.06 -22.64
C SER A 16 15.72 8.03 -22.89
N ASN A 17 16.55 8.15 -21.84
CA ASN A 17 18.01 8.21 -22.00
C ASN A 17 18.69 6.83 -22.01
N TYR A 18 17.95 5.79 -21.63
CA TYR A 18 18.41 4.41 -21.55
C TYR A 18 17.21 3.49 -21.75
N LEU A 19 17.42 2.33 -22.35
CA LEU A 19 16.42 1.27 -22.35
C LEU A 19 16.34 0.67 -20.94
N GLY A 20 15.16 0.65 -20.34
CA GLY A 20 14.95 0.09 -19.01
C GLY A 20 13.49 -0.28 -18.75
N GLY A 21 13.18 -0.54 -17.48
CA GLY A 21 11.88 -1.10 -17.09
C GLY A 21 10.67 -0.27 -17.49
N ILE A 22 10.80 1.06 -17.53
CA ILE A 22 9.68 1.93 -17.92
C ILE A 22 9.35 1.74 -19.42
N GLU A 23 10.33 1.45 -20.31
CA GLU A 23 10.01 1.18 -21.73
C GLU A 23 9.20 -0.11 -21.84
N THR A 24 9.57 -1.14 -21.07
CA THR A 24 8.82 -2.39 -20.97
C THR A 24 7.38 -2.16 -20.49
N THR A 25 7.18 -1.29 -19.49
CA THR A 25 5.84 -0.92 -19.02
C THR A 25 5.04 -0.16 -20.09
N LEU A 26 5.69 0.72 -20.86
CA LEU A 26 5.04 1.45 -21.96
C LEU A 26 4.62 0.53 -23.09
N VAL A 27 5.37 -0.52 -23.42
CA VAL A 27 4.95 -1.52 -24.42
C VAL A 27 3.60 -2.13 -24.04
N GLY A 28 3.40 -2.46 -22.76
CA GLY A 28 2.11 -2.96 -22.27
C GLY A 28 0.94 -2.00 -22.52
N TRP A 29 1.17 -0.70 -22.40
CA TRP A 29 0.16 0.33 -22.69
C TRP A 29 -0.30 0.30 -24.15
N PHE A 30 0.64 0.28 -25.09
CA PHE A 30 0.32 0.32 -26.52
C PHE A 30 -0.28 -1.00 -27.02
N LYS A 31 -0.04 -2.10 -26.31
CA LYS A 31 -0.54 -3.43 -26.67
C LYS A 31 -1.92 -3.75 -26.06
N TYR A 32 -2.15 -3.37 -24.80
CA TYR A 32 -3.30 -3.83 -24.03
C TYR A 32 -4.35 -2.75 -23.72
N ALA A 33 -4.10 -1.49 -24.06
CA ALA A 33 -5.12 -0.45 -23.90
C ALA A 33 -6.35 -0.73 -24.76
N ASP A 34 -7.52 -0.48 -24.21
CA ASP A 34 -8.78 -0.53 -24.93
C ASP A 34 -8.80 0.55 -26.02
N ALA A 35 -8.58 0.12 -27.26
CA ALA A 35 -8.47 0.99 -28.42
C ALA A 35 -9.79 1.70 -28.77
N ASP A 36 -10.93 1.28 -28.21
CA ASP A 36 -12.20 1.98 -28.43
C ASP A 36 -12.35 3.19 -27.49
N HIS A 37 -11.70 3.17 -26.32
CA HIS A 37 -11.83 4.20 -25.30
C HIS A 37 -10.57 5.03 -25.06
N TYR A 38 -9.37 4.47 -25.32
CA TYR A 38 -8.09 5.10 -25.07
C TYR A 38 -7.26 5.25 -26.35
N GLN A 39 -6.49 6.32 -26.41
CA GLN A 39 -5.50 6.56 -27.46
C GLN A 39 -4.16 6.95 -26.82
N PRO A 40 -3.26 5.99 -26.57
CA PRO A 40 -1.94 6.28 -26.02
C PRO A 40 -1.06 6.98 -27.07
N ARG A 41 -0.31 7.99 -26.64
CA ARG A 41 0.68 8.73 -27.45
C ARG A 41 1.95 8.93 -26.65
N LEU A 42 3.10 8.60 -27.22
CA LEU A 42 4.39 8.68 -26.53
C LEU A 42 5.19 9.90 -26.98
N GLN A 43 5.58 10.74 -26.02
CA GLN A 43 6.36 11.95 -26.23
C GLN A 43 7.76 11.74 -25.66
N VAL A 44 8.79 11.85 -26.51
CA VAL A 44 10.19 11.59 -26.14
C VAL A 44 11.04 12.82 -26.36
N PHE A 45 11.87 13.20 -25.38
CA PHE A 45 12.81 14.30 -25.54
C PHE A 45 13.95 13.94 -26.52
N SER A 46 14.17 14.77 -27.54
CA SER A 46 15.31 14.64 -28.45
C SER A 46 16.57 15.11 -27.75
N GLU A 47 17.59 14.27 -27.59
CA GLU A 47 18.85 14.68 -26.96
C GLU A 47 20.00 14.87 -27.96
N ARG A 48 20.88 15.86 -27.72
CA ARG A 48 22.01 16.24 -28.60
C ARG A 48 23.04 15.13 -28.88
N ARG A 49 23.05 14.04 -28.12
CA ARG A 49 24.03 12.93 -28.23
C ARG A 49 23.40 11.59 -28.60
N GLY A 50 22.15 11.58 -29.06
CA GLY A 50 21.51 10.33 -29.47
C GLY A 50 21.27 9.31 -28.34
N MET A 51 21.38 9.69 -27.07
CA MET A 51 21.20 8.75 -25.94
C MET A 51 19.82 8.09 -25.92
N HIS A 52 18.84 8.70 -26.59
CA HIS A 52 17.49 8.18 -26.75
C HIS A 52 17.30 7.24 -27.94
N GLU A 53 18.25 7.15 -28.86
CA GLU A 53 18.11 6.41 -30.11
C GLU A 53 17.86 4.93 -29.86
N ARG A 54 18.56 4.31 -28.90
CA ARG A 54 18.36 2.89 -28.56
C ARG A 54 16.94 2.61 -28.08
N SER A 55 16.44 3.41 -27.15
CA SER A 55 15.08 3.23 -26.61
C SER A 55 14.01 3.55 -27.64
N VAL A 56 14.20 4.61 -28.44
CA VAL A 56 13.26 4.96 -29.53
C VAL A 56 13.23 3.86 -30.59
N LYS A 57 14.40 3.33 -30.98
CA LYS A 57 14.49 2.20 -31.91
C LYS A 57 13.73 0.98 -31.37
N PHE A 58 13.98 0.59 -30.12
CA PHE A 58 13.28 -0.51 -29.46
C PHE A 58 11.75 -0.31 -29.48
N LEU A 59 11.27 0.88 -29.11
CA LEU A 59 9.84 1.18 -29.10
C LEU A 59 9.24 1.16 -30.52
N GLN A 60 9.97 1.66 -31.52
CA GLN A 60 9.54 1.62 -32.93
C GLN A 60 9.46 0.19 -33.47
N GLU A 61 10.37 -0.70 -33.07
CA GLU A 61 10.32 -2.12 -33.42
C GLU A 61 9.11 -2.84 -32.80
N GLN A 62 8.60 -2.33 -31.68
CA GLN A 62 7.32 -2.75 -31.09
C GLN A 62 6.09 -2.06 -31.74
N GLY A 63 6.28 -1.32 -32.84
CA GLY A 63 5.21 -0.61 -33.55
C GLY A 63 4.77 0.70 -32.87
N ILE A 64 5.52 1.21 -31.90
CA ILE A 64 5.15 2.39 -31.12
C ILE A 64 5.71 3.66 -31.77
N HIS A 65 4.80 4.55 -32.17
CA HIS A 65 5.19 5.85 -32.72
C HIS A 65 5.67 6.81 -31.61
N CYS A 66 6.93 7.22 -31.68
CA CYS A 66 7.55 8.17 -30.76
C CYS A 66 7.49 9.60 -31.31
N GLU A 67 6.80 10.50 -30.60
CA GLU A 67 6.68 11.90 -30.99
C GLU A 67 7.74 12.76 -30.28
N MET A 68 8.72 13.24 -31.05
CA MET A 68 9.85 13.96 -30.47
C MET A 68 9.45 15.33 -29.90
N LEU A 69 10.06 15.70 -28.76
CA LEU A 69 10.03 17.01 -28.12
C LEU A 69 11.44 17.61 -28.13
N PRO A 70 11.63 18.87 -28.54
CA PRO A 70 12.97 19.45 -28.61
C PRO A 70 13.59 19.57 -27.23
N TRP A 71 14.79 19.00 -27.07
CA TRP A 71 15.55 19.10 -25.82
C TRP A 71 17.05 19.13 -26.07
N GLY A 72 17.79 19.63 -25.08
CA GLY A 72 19.25 19.74 -25.17
C GLY A 72 19.83 20.40 -23.94
N ASN A 73 19.13 21.41 -23.43
CA ASN A 73 19.30 21.98 -22.09
C ASN A 73 18.02 22.72 -21.67
N LEU A 74 18.00 23.32 -20.47
CA LEU A 74 16.84 24.06 -19.95
C LEU A 74 16.38 25.22 -20.85
N ARG A 75 17.22 25.77 -21.74
CA ARG A 75 16.80 26.82 -22.70
C ARG A 75 15.84 26.30 -23.76
N ASN A 76 15.77 24.97 -23.95
CA ASN A 76 14.82 24.34 -24.87
C ASN A 76 13.45 24.04 -24.20
N LEU A 77 13.30 24.32 -22.90
CA LEU A 77 12.05 24.13 -22.17
C LEU A 77 10.85 24.80 -22.84
N PRO A 78 10.90 26.08 -23.29
CA PRO A 78 9.78 26.72 -23.97
C PRO A 78 9.36 25.98 -25.25
N GLY A 79 10.32 25.44 -26.00
CA GLY A 79 10.06 24.65 -27.20
C GLY A 79 9.35 23.35 -26.85
N ALA A 80 9.85 22.59 -25.88
CA ALA A 80 9.22 21.35 -25.44
C ALA A 80 7.78 21.57 -24.94
N VAL A 81 7.58 22.61 -24.12
CA VAL A 81 6.25 23.02 -23.64
C VAL A 81 5.35 23.40 -24.81
N TYR A 82 5.80 24.24 -25.76
CA TYR A 82 5.01 24.64 -26.92
C TYR A 82 4.54 23.45 -27.77
N HIS A 83 5.45 22.52 -28.07
CA HIS A 83 5.13 21.35 -28.88
C HIS A 83 4.15 20.42 -28.17
N LEU A 84 4.37 20.13 -26.88
CA LEU A 84 3.46 19.29 -26.10
C LEU A 84 2.10 19.97 -25.92
N TRP A 85 2.07 21.25 -25.54
CA TRP A 85 0.84 22.05 -25.41
C TRP A 85 0.01 22.06 -26.69
N ARG A 86 0.64 22.27 -27.85
CA ARG A 86 -0.05 22.27 -29.14
C ARG A 86 -0.67 20.91 -29.47
N ARG A 87 -0.02 19.80 -29.09
CA ARG A 87 -0.54 18.43 -29.28
C ARG A 87 -1.72 18.15 -28.33
N VAL A 88 -1.55 18.48 -27.05
CA VAL A 88 -2.56 18.30 -25.99
C VAL A 88 -3.83 19.10 -26.29
N ARG A 89 -3.70 20.37 -26.69
CA ARG A 89 -4.85 21.24 -27.00
C ARG A 89 -5.69 20.76 -28.17
N LYS A 90 -5.10 19.99 -29.10
CA LYS A 90 -5.79 19.46 -30.29
C LYS A 90 -6.42 18.08 -30.08
N ALA A 91 -6.13 17.42 -28.96
CA ALA A 91 -6.58 16.07 -28.70
C ALA A 91 -7.91 16.07 -27.94
N PRO A 92 -8.82 15.11 -28.22
CA PRO A 92 -10.01 14.89 -27.41
C PRO A 92 -9.61 14.35 -26.04
N ASN A 93 -10.26 14.86 -24.99
CA ASN A 93 -10.16 14.38 -23.60
C ASN A 93 -8.71 14.06 -23.17
N PRO A 94 -7.78 15.03 -23.21
CA PRO A 94 -6.37 14.74 -23.00
C PRO A 94 -6.04 14.49 -21.52
N VAL A 95 -5.24 13.46 -21.26
CA VAL A 95 -4.59 13.18 -19.97
C VAL A 95 -3.08 13.17 -20.17
N LEU A 96 -2.34 13.79 -19.25
CA LEU A 96 -0.88 13.76 -19.24
C LEU A 96 -0.41 12.73 -18.23
N GLN A 97 0.54 11.87 -18.62
CA GLN A 97 1.28 11.02 -17.68
C GLN A 97 2.78 11.21 -17.85
N SER A 98 3.46 11.66 -16.80
CA SER A 98 4.93 11.77 -16.77
C SER A 98 5.56 10.57 -16.04
N HIS A 99 6.83 10.29 -16.34
CA HIS A 99 7.55 9.10 -15.84
C HIS A 99 8.93 9.42 -15.23
N ASP A 100 9.34 10.67 -15.23
CA ASP A 100 10.65 11.12 -14.73
C ASP A 100 10.67 12.63 -14.44
N THR A 101 11.62 13.07 -13.61
CA THR A 101 11.75 14.47 -13.14
C THR A 101 11.67 15.52 -14.24
N ARG A 102 12.21 15.24 -15.44
CA ARG A 102 12.22 16.20 -16.54
C ARG A 102 10.86 16.24 -17.22
N SER A 103 10.28 15.08 -17.48
CA SER A 103 8.92 14.98 -17.98
C SER A 103 7.90 15.59 -17.01
N ASP A 104 8.11 15.45 -15.69
CA ASP A 104 7.27 16.04 -14.64
C ASP A 104 7.18 17.55 -14.82
N LEU A 105 8.33 18.24 -14.97
CA LEU A 105 8.36 19.70 -15.15
C LEU A 105 7.57 20.16 -16.38
N VAL A 106 7.77 19.52 -17.53
CA VAL A 106 7.09 19.89 -18.78
C VAL A 106 5.60 19.58 -18.70
N ALA A 107 5.23 18.43 -18.15
CA ALA A 107 3.85 18.00 -18.02
C ALA A 107 3.06 18.86 -17.01
N ILE A 108 3.68 19.31 -15.92
CA ILE A 108 3.07 20.28 -14.98
C ILE A 108 2.70 21.57 -15.69
N ILE A 109 3.64 22.17 -16.43
CA ILE A 109 3.40 23.43 -17.13
C ILE A 109 2.28 23.25 -18.17
N VAL A 110 2.32 22.17 -18.96
CA VAL A 110 1.28 21.94 -19.97
C VAL A 110 -0.09 21.63 -19.33
N SER A 111 -0.13 20.89 -18.22
CA SER A 111 -1.36 20.67 -17.46
C SER A 111 -1.97 21.98 -16.99
N TRP A 112 -1.18 22.92 -16.47
CA TRP A 112 -1.66 24.25 -16.09
C TRP A 112 -2.17 25.08 -17.27
N LEU A 113 -1.50 25.00 -18.43
CA LEU A 113 -1.88 25.76 -19.63
C LEU A 113 -3.10 25.19 -20.38
N THR A 114 -3.45 23.93 -20.16
CA THR A 114 -4.51 23.22 -20.90
C THR A 114 -5.66 22.76 -20.01
N GLY A 115 -5.47 22.76 -18.69
CA GLY A 115 -6.39 22.13 -17.74
C GLY A 115 -6.47 20.61 -17.88
N ALA A 116 -5.57 19.97 -18.64
CA ALA A 116 -5.53 18.52 -18.77
C ALA A 116 -5.13 17.87 -17.42
N PRO A 117 -5.82 16.81 -16.97
CA PRO A 117 -5.39 16.06 -15.79
C PRO A 117 -3.96 15.55 -15.93
N LEU A 118 -3.21 15.60 -14.84
CA LEU A 118 -1.82 15.19 -14.75
C LEU A 118 -1.65 14.05 -13.76
N VAL A 119 -1.10 12.95 -14.28
CA VAL A 119 -0.64 11.81 -13.51
C VAL A 119 0.89 11.78 -13.53
N ILE A 120 1.52 11.64 -12.36
CA ILE A 120 2.97 11.45 -12.25
C ILE A 120 3.25 10.02 -11.81
N SER A 121 3.99 9.25 -12.60
CA SER A 121 4.43 7.91 -12.22
C SER A 121 5.78 8.00 -11.51
N ASN A 122 5.83 7.57 -10.25
CA ASN A 122 7.07 7.52 -9.49
C ASN A 122 7.63 6.10 -9.46
N HIS A 123 8.77 5.91 -10.14
CA HIS A 123 9.37 4.58 -10.31
C HIS A 123 10.35 4.19 -9.20
N ALA A 124 11.03 5.14 -8.58
CA ALA A 124 11.92 4.94 -7.44
C ALA A 124 12.37 6.28 -6.87
N TRP A 125 12.80 6.28 -5.61
CA TRP A 125 13.69 7.30 -5.07
C TRP A 125 15.11 6.74 -5.03
N HIS A 126 16.11 7.58 -5.30
CA HIS A 126 17.50 7.13 -5.32
C HIS A 126 18.23 7.56 -4.04
N PRO A 127 18.87 6.65 -3.30
CA PRO A 127 19.81 7.01 -2.25
C PRO A 127 21.01 7.68 -2.92
N ALA A 128 21.30 8.92 -2.54
CA ALA A 128 22.27 9.70 -3.28
C ALA A 128 22.89 10.83 -2.47
N GLU A 129 23.98 11.37 -3.02
CA GLU A 129 24.69 12.54 -2.50
C GLU A 129 23.78 13.76 -2.35
N LEU A 130 24.23 14.74 -1.55
CA LEU A 130 23.46 15.94 -1.18
C LEU A 130 22.78 16.64 -2.36
N LYS A 131 23.49 16.79 -3.49
CA LYS A 131 22.95 17.42 -4.72
C LYS A 131 21.70 16.71 -5.24
N ARG A 132 21.69 15.38 -5.21
CA ARG A 132 20.55 14.58 -5.68
C ARG A 132 19.43 14.60 -4.65
N LYS A 133 19.73 14.57 -3.34
CA LYS A 133 18.71 14.75 -2.28
C LYS A 133 17.93 16.05 -2.47
N ILE A 134 18.63 17.15 -2.80
CA ILE A 134 18.00 18.45 -3.10
C ILE A 134 17.10 18.34 -4.34
N LEU A 135 17.57 17.73 -5.42
CA LEU A 135 16.76 17.53 -6.63
C LEU A 135 15.50 16.69 -6.38
N GLU A 136 15.60 15.64 -5.57
CA GLU A 136 14.45 14.81 -5.18
C GLU A 136 13.48 15.56 -4.26
N ALA A 137 13.97 16.44 -3.37
CA ALA A 137 13.11 17.32 -2.57
C ALA A 137 12.34 18.32 -3.45
N ILE A 138 13.03 18.91 -4.45
CA ILE A 138 12.38 19.77 -5.45
C ILE A 138 11.33 18.97 -6.23
N ARG A 139 11.65 17.76 -6.66
CA ARG A 139 10.73 16.88 -7.38
C ARG A 139 9.49 16.55 -6.54
N ALA A 140 9.68 16.18 -5.27
CA ALA A 140 8.56 15.94 -4.34
C ALA A 140 7.66 17.17 -4.25
N ARG A 141 8.24 18.38 -4.15
CA ARG A 141 7.45 19.62 -4.12
C ARG A 141 6.68 19.88 -5.43
N LEU A 142 7.27 19.53 -6.58
CA LEU A 142 6.61 19.61 -7.88
C LEU A 142 5.44 18.62 -8.00
N MET A 143 5.53 17.43 -7.38
CA MET A 143 4.46 16.43 -7.40
C MET A 143 3.15 16.93 -6.78
N HIS A 144 3.16 17.95 -5.92
CA HIS A 144 1.92 18.58 -5.41
C HIS A 144 1.03 19.15 -6.53
N ALA A 145 1.62 19.50 -7.68
CA ALA A 145 0.90 20.03 -8.83
C ALA A 145 0.16 18.96 -9.65
N ALA A 146 0.45 17.68 -9.40
CA ALA A 146 -0.26 16.56 -10.01
C ALA A 146 -1.70 16.45 -9.48
N ASP A 147 -2.58 15.88 -10.30
CA ASP A 147 -3.90 15.43 -9.86
C ASP A 147 -3.79 14.05 -9.21
N LEU A 148 -2.83 13.23 -9.65
CA LEU A 148 -2.52 11.93 -9.08
C LEU A 148 -1.02 11.60 -9.20
N VAL A 149 -0.48 10.95 -8.19
CA VAL A 149 0.86 10.37 -8.15
C VAL A 149 0.71 8.87 -7.96
N ILE A 150 1.26 8.09 -8.89
CA ILE A 150 1.22 6.62 -8.87
C ILE A 150 2.63 6.11 -8.62
N SER A 151 2.85 5.53 -7.44
CA SER A 151 4.10 4.82 -7.13
C SER A 151 4.04 3.38 -7.63
N VAL A 152 5.14 2.86 -8.17
CA VAL A 152 5.18 1.48 -8.72
C VAL A 152 5.27 0.36 -7.68
N SER A 153 5.48 0.73 -6.41
CA SER A 153 5.53 -0.18 -5.26
C SER A 153 5.00 0.49 -4.01
N ARG A 154 4.71 -0.31 -2.97
CA ARG A 154 4.33 0.19 -1.65
C ARG A 154 5.48 0.95 -1.01
N ASN A 155 6.71 0.47 -1.11
CA ASN A 155 7.88 1.16 -0.57
C ASN A 155 8.03 2.57 -1.18
N THR A 156 7.98 2.68 -2.51
CA THR A 156 8.05 3.98 -3.18
C THR A 156 6.85 4.87 -2.86
N HIS A 157 5.70 4.30 -2.50
CA HIS A 157 4.55 5.07 -2.01
C HIS A 157 4.79 5.66 -0.63
N VAL A 158 5.25 4.85 0.32
CA VAL A 158 5.61 5.30 1.68
C VAL A 158 6.66 6.41 1.59
N GLU A 159 7.75 6.20 0.85
CA GLU A 159 8.79 7.22 0.64
C GLU A 159 8.24 8.50 0.00
N THR A 160 7.26 8.39 -0.92
CA THR A 160 6.60 9.56 -1.52
C THR A 160 5.78 10.35 -0.48
N LEU A 161 5.09 9.66 0.43
CA LEU A 161 4.33 10.30 1.52
C LEU A 161 5.25 10.98 2.54
N GLU A 162 6.32 10.31 2.94
CA GLU A 162 7.34 10.84 3.87
C GLU A 162 8.00 12.12 3.34
N ARG A 163 8.07 12.26 2.02
CA ARG A 163 8.57 13.46 1.33
C ARG A 163 7.53 14.59 1.21
N GLY A 164 6.36 14.43 1.81
CA GLY A 164 5.34 15.46 1.97
C GLY A 164 4.30 15.54 0.86
N VAL A 165 4.28 14.59 -0.08
CA VAL A 165 3.26 14.58 -1.14
C VAL A 165 1.90 14.18 -0.54
N PRO A 166 0.79 14.92 -0.79
CA PRO A 166 -0.47 14.69 -0.11
C PRO A 166 -1.04 13.28 -0.36
N ALA A 167 -1.41 12.58 0.71
CA ALA A 167 -1.97 11.22 0.63
C ALA A 167 -3.22 11.13 -0.28
N SER A 168 -4.07 12.16 -0.29
CA SER A 168 -5.25 12.25 -1.17
C SER A 168 -4.92 12.25 -2.67
N LYS A 169 -3.66 12.49 -3.03
CA LYS A 169 -3.15 12.48 -4.41
C LYS A 169 -2.24 11.31 -4.68
N CYS A 170 -2.01 10.41 -3.73
CA CYS A 170 -1.06 9.32 -3.87
C CYS A 170 -1.79 7.99 -3.93
N MET A 171 -1.35 7.12 -4.82
CA MET A 171 -1.67 5.70 -4.79
C MET A 171 -0.45 4.88 -5.19
N TYR A 172 -0.51 3.58 -4.98
CA TYR A 172 0.47 2.66 -5.55
C TYR A 172 -0.21 1.66 -6.47
N MET A 173 0.54 1.20 -7.46
CA MET A 173 0.12 0.15 -8.38
C MET A 173 1.35 -0.55 -8.91
N TYR A 174 1.42 -1.86 -8.72
CA TYR A 174 2.47 -2.68 -9.32
C TYR A 174 2.43 -2.58 -10.84
N SER A 175 3.61 -2.38 -11.44
CA SER A 175 3.78 -2.54 -12.89
C SER A 175 3.38 -3.95 -13.31
N GLY A 176 2.82 -4.07 -14.51
CA GLY A 176 2.59 -5.37 -15.14
C GLY A 176 3.63 -5.65 -16.23
N ILE A 177 3.85 -6.93 -16.49
CA ILE A 177 4.72 -7.41 -17.57
C ILE A 177 3.90 -8.08 -18.68
N ASP A 178 4.31 -7.87 -19.93
CA ASP A 178 3.75 -8.61 -21.05
C ASP A 178 4.23 -10.07 -20.97
N LEU A 179 3.29 -11.01 -20.77
CA LEU A 179 3.62 -12.42 -20.53
C LEU A 179 3.84 -13.21 -21.83
N GLU A 180 3.38 -12.71 -22.98
CA GLU A 180 3.47 -13.43 -24.26
C GLU A 180 4.92 -13.81 -24.67
N PRO A 181 5.93 -12.91 -24.57
CA PRO A 181 7.30 -13.27 -24.94
C PRO A 181 7.88 -14.41 -24.11
N TYR A 182 7.47 -14.54 -22.85
CA TYR A 182 7.97 -15.57 -21.93
C TYR A 182 7.28 -16.92 -22.17
N ALA A 183 6.00 -16.90 -22.56
CA ALA A 183 5.30 -18.11 -22.99
C ALA A 183 5.86 -18.69 -24.31
N ALA A 184 6.39 -17.83 -25.18
CA ALA A 184 7.01 -18.20 -26.46
C ALA A 184 8.56 -18.33 -26.38
N ALA A 185 9.14 -18.30 -25.18
CA ALA A 185 10.58 -18.33 -25.00
C ALA A 185 11.18 -19.66 -25.51
N PRO A 186 12.43 -19.64 -26.01
CA PRO A 186 13.11 -20.87 -26.40
C PRO A 186 13.29 -21.81 -25.20
N THR A 187 13.40 -23.10 -25.47
CA THR A 187 13.79 -24.07 -24.44
C THR A 187 15.20 -23.76 -23.92
N ARG A 188 15.51 -24.16 -22.68
CA ARG A 188 16.84 -23.95 -22.08
C ARG A 188 17.98 -24.44 -22.97
N ALA A 189 17.83 -25.61 -23.60
CA ALA A 189 18.84 -26.15 -24.52
C ALA A 189 19.04 -25.27 -25.78
N GLN A 190 17.95 -24.77 -26.37
CA GLN A 190 18.03 -23.85 -27.51
C GLN A 190 18.68 -22.52 -27.12
N ALA A 191 18.29 -21.95 -25.98
CA ALA A 191 18.86 -20.73 -25.44
C ALA A 191 20.37 -20.87 -25.17
N ARG A 192 20.80 -21.95 -24.51
CA ARG A 192 22.22 -22.23 -24.27
C ARG A 192 23.02 -22.33 -25.56
N LYS A 193 22.48 -23.00 -26.58
CA LYS A 193 23.10 -23.07 -27.91
C LYS A 193 23.24 -21.69 -28.57
N MET A 194 22.22 -20.85 -28.49
CA MET A 194 22.27 -19.48 -29.03
C MET A 194 23.31 -18.61 -28.32
N LEU A 195 23.51 -18.84 -27.02
CA LEU A 195 24.43 -18.08 -26.17
C LEU A 195 25.85 -18.66 -26.13
N ASN A 196 26.11 -19.77 -26.84
CA ASN A 196 27.35 -20.55 -26.76
C ASN A 196 27.71 -20.96 -25.32
N LEU A 197 26.71 -21.35 -24.53
CA LEU A 197 26.87 -21.91 -23.19
C LEU A 197 26.98 -23.44 -23.27
N GLU A 198 27.86 -24.00 -22.45
CA GLU A 198 28.01 -25.46 -22.31
C GLU A 198 26.71 -26.09 -21.79
N GLU A 199 26.34 -27.26 -22.31
CA GLU A 199 25.07 -27.91 -22.00
C GLU A 199 25.02 -28.41 -20.54
N ASP A 200 26.17 -28.82 -19.99
CA ASP A 200 26.36 -29.32 -18.63
C ASP A 200 26.76 -28.23 -17.63
N ALA A 201 26.94 -26.98 -18.07
CA ALA A 201 27.24 -25.87 -17.17
C ALA A 201 26.04 -25.49 -16.31
N PHE A 202 26.32 -25.15 -15.05
CA PHE A 202 25.38 -24.47 -14.17
C PHE A 202 25.60 -22.96 -14.32
N VAL A 203 24.59 -22.23 -14.79
CA VAL A 203 24.70 -20.84 -15.23
C VAL A 203 23.91 -19.93 -14.29
N VAL A 204 24.64 -19.09 -13.56
CA VAL A 204 24.09 -18.01 -12.73
C VAL A 204 24.09 -16.71 -13.55
N GLY A 205 22.92 -16.15 -13.81
CA GLY A 205 22.79 -14.92 -14.61
C GLY A 205 22.45 -13.68 -13.79
N ASN A 206 22.94 -12.53 -14.24
CA ASN A 206 22.52 -11.21 -13.82
C ASN A 206 22.25 -10.35 -15.05
N ILE A 207 21.10 -9.70 -15.08
CA ILE A 207 20.71 -8.82 -16.19
C ILE A 207 20.33 -7.47 -15.59
N ALA A 208 21.23 -6.50 -15.67
CA ALA A 208 21.03 -5.18 -15.09
C ALA A 208 21.99 -4.14 -15.70
N ARG A 209 21.69 -2.86 -15.54
CA ARG A 209 22.67 -1.80 -15.85
C ARG A 209 23.89 -1.95 -14.94
N LEU A 210 25.10 -1.69 -15.44
CA LEU A 210 26.34 -1.80 -14.67
C LEU A 210 26.58 -0.53 -13.85
N TRP A 211 25.79 -0.38 -12.79
CA TRP A 211 25.75 0.78 -11.90
C TRP A 211 25.99 0.33 -10.45
N PRO A 212 26.53 1.21 -9.58
CA PRO A 212 26.90 0.85 -8.21
C PRO A 212 25.78 0.16 -7.43
N GLU A 213 24.54 0.66 -7.53
CA GLU A 213 23.42 0.12 -6.78
C GLU A 213 23.02 -1.32 -7.17
N LYS A 214 23.55 -1.85 -8.28
CA LYS A 214 23.22 -3.21 -8.76
C LYS A 214 24.16 -4.28 -8.21
N GLU A 215 25.23 -3.89 -7.52
CA GLU A 215 26.12 -4.78 -6.77
C GLU A 215 26.66 -5.97 -7.60
N GLN A 216 26.94 -5.79 -8.90
CA GLN A 216 27.56 -6.86 -9.70
C GLN A 216 28.96 -7.24 -9.18
N ALA A 217 29.65 -6.34 -8.47
CA ALA A 217 30.91 -6.64 -7.82
C ALA A 217 30.76 -7.75 -6.78
N THR A 218 29.67 -7.75 -6.01
CA THR A 218 29.33 -8.82 -5.05
C THR A 218 29.11 -10.16 -5.74
N LEU A 219 28.52 -10.16 -6.94
CA LEU A 219 28.35 -11.38 -7.74
C LEU A 219 29.69 -11.94 -8.23
N VAL A 220 30.64 -11.08 -8.64
CA VAL A 220 32.00 -11.49 -9.01
C VAL A 220 32.74 -12.10 -7.80
N GLU A 221 32.58 -11.52 -6.61
CA GLU A 221 33.14 -12.08 -5.38
C GLU A 221 32.55 -13.44 -5.02
N ALA A 222 31.22 -13.58 -5.12
CA ALA A 222 30.53 -14.86 -4.91
C ALA A 222 31.00 -15.94 -5.89
N ALA A 223 31.27 -15.57 -7.16
CA ALA A 223 31.84 -16.47 -8.15
C ALA A 223 33.21 -17.02 -7.72
N GLY A 224 34.07 -16.18 -7.15
CA GLY A 224 35.37 -16.58 -6.62
C GLY A 224 35.30 -17.58 -5.46
N LEU A 225 34.23 -17.51 -4.65
CA LEU A 225 34.00 -18.45 -3.54
C LEU A 225 33.55 -19.83 -4.01
N LEU A 226 32.77 -19.89 -5.10
CA LEU A 226 32.12 -21.13 -5.56
C LEU A 226 32.92 -21.89 -6.62
N THR A 227 33.66 -21.19 -7.48
CA THR A 227 34.28 -21.78 -8.67
C THR A 227 35.27 -22.90 -8.36
N ARG A 228 35.94 -22.87 -7.20
CA ARG A 228 36.86 -23.94 -6.79
C ARG A 228 36.15 -25.26 -6.49
N LYS A 229 34.90 -25.18 -6.01
CA LYS A 229 34.09 -26.34 -5.64
C LYS A 229 33.24 -26.85 -6.80
N TYR A 230 32.82 -25.95 -7.69
CA TYR A 230 31.95 -26.25 -8.83
C TYR A 230 32.61 -25.84 -10.16
N PRO A 231 33.40 -26.72 -10.80
CA PRO A 231 34.16 -26.36 -12.01
C PRO A 231 33.27 -26.12 -13.25
N ALA A 232 32.05 -26.65 -13.28
CA ALA A 232 31.05 -26.41 -14.33
C ALA A 232 30.22 -25.13 -14.11
N LEU A 233 30.47 -24.39 -13.01
CA LEU A 233 29.76 -23.16 -12.72
C LEU A 233 30.22 -22.04 -13.66
N ARG A 234 29.25 -21.31 -14.23
CA ARG A 234 29.45 -20.13 -15.07
C ARG A 234 28.58 -19.00 -14.56
N PHE A 235 29.09 -17.77 -14.69
CA PHE A 235 28.37 -16.56 -14.37
C PHE A 235 28.20 -15.72 -15.63
N LEU A 236 27.00 -15.20 -15.85
CA LEU A 236 26.69 -14.39 -17.02
C LEU A 236 26.16 -13.03 -16.57
N ILE A 237 26.96 -11.97 -16.74
CA ILE A 237 26.60 -10.60 -16.37
C ILE A 237 26.27 -9.83 -17.66
N VAL A 238 24.98 -9.64 -17.91
CA VAL A 238 24.44 -8.96 -19.10
C VAL A 238 24.02 -7.55 -18.75
N GLY A 239 24.55 -6.58 -19.50
CA GLY A 239 24.27 -5.17 -19.30
C GLY A 239 25.42 -4.28 -19.72
N ASP A 240 25.19 -2.98 -19.61
CA ASP A 240 26.18 -1.95 -19.91
C ASP A 240 26.08 -0.82 -18.87
N GLY A 241 27.18 -0.07 -18.70
CA GLY A 241 27.24 1.00 -17.72
C GLY A 241 28.66 1.36 -17.28
N PRO A 242 28.78 2.42 -16.45
CA PRO A 242 30.07 2.99 -16.05
C PRO A 242 30.97 2.02 -15.28
N LEU A 243 30.43 0.96 -14.67
CA LEU A 243 31.22 -0.02 -13.93
C LEU A 243 31.83 -1.13 -14.80
N GLY A 244 31.58 -1.14 -16.12
CA GLY A 244 32.06 -2.21 -17.01
C GLY A 244 33.56 -2.49 -16.90
N ASP A 245 34.40 -1.46 -16.96
CA ASP A 245 35.87 -1.62 -16.89
C ASP A 245 36.35 -2.05 -15.50
N ALA A 246 35.72 -1.53 -14.45
CA ALA A 246 36.03 -1.89 -13.07
C ALA A 246 35.71 -3.38 -12.81
N LEU A 247 34.55 -3.85 -13.26
CA LEU A 247 34.15 -5.26 -13.15
C LEU A 247 35.08 -6.18 -13.94
N ARG A 248 35.45 -5.82 -15.17
CA ARG A 248 36.43 -6.60 -15.96
C ARG A 248 37.79 -6.68 -15.27
N THR A 249 38.22 -5.60 -14.61
CA THR A 249 39.46 -5.58 -13.83
C THR A 249 39.37 -6.50 -12.61
N GLN A 250 38.26 -6.46 -11.88
CA GLN A 250 37.99 -7.32 -10.74
C GLN A 250 38.00 -8.81 -11.13
N ILE A 251 37.33 -9.16 -12.24
CA ILE A 251 37.31 -10.53 -12.79
C ILE A 251 38.73 -11.02 -13.08
N ARG A 252 39.56 -10.19 -13.73
CA ARG A 252 40.97 -10.52 -14.02
C ARG A 252 41.80 -10.72 -12.76
N GLN A 253 41.67 -9.81 -11.79
CA GLN A 253 42.39 -9.91 -10.52
C GLN A 253 42.02 -11.16 -9.72
N ALA A 254 40.78 -11.62 -9.86
CA ALA A 254 40.29 -12.85 -9.25
C ALA A 254 40.60 -14.13 -10.07
N ASN A 255 41.21 -14.01 -11.25
CA ASN A 255 41.43 -15.10 -12.23
C ASN A 255 40.13 -15.82 -12.64
N LEU A 256 39.06 -15.05 -12.88
CA LEU A 256 37.71 -15.55 -13.19
C LEU A 256 37.31 -15.36 -14.66
N GLU A 257 38.23 -15.03 -15.56
CA GLU A 257 37.93 -14.70 -16.96
C GLU A 257 37.25 -15.84 -17.73
N ASN A 258 37.51 -17.10 -17.35
CA ASN A 258 36.90 -18.28 -17.94
C ASN A 258 35.57 -18.67 -17.28
N VAL A 259 35.20 -17.99 -16.19
CA VAL A 259 34.03 -18.32 -15.35
C VAL A 259 32.96 -17.24 -15.44
N VAL A 260 33.36 -15.97 -15.47
CA VAL A 260 32.45 -14.81 -15.51
C VAL A 260 32.46 -14.18 -16.89
N LEU A 261 31.37 -14.37 -17.61
CA LEU A 261 31.14 -13.84 -18.95
C LEU A 261 30.41 -12.50 -18.89
N MET A 262 30.97 -11.48 -19.54
CA MET A 262 30.39 -10.14 -19.67
C MET A 262 30.18 -9.77 -21.14
N PRO A 263 29.12 -10.29 -21.80
CA PRO A 263 28.84 -10.05 -23.22
C PRO A 263 28.45 -8.59 -23.52
N GLY A 264 28.17 -7.79 -22.48
CA GLY A 264 27.66 -6.44 -22.63
C GLY A 264 26.14 -6.42 -22.71
N TYR A 265 25.58 -5.41 -23.36
CA TYR A 265 24.14 -5.29 -23.57
C TYR A 265 23.63 -6.40 -24.51
N CYS A 266 22.58 -7.12 -24.09
CA CYS A 266 21.87 -8.09 -24.91
C CYS A 266 20.43 -7.64 -25.14
N GLU A 267 20.03 -7.58 -26.41
CA GLU A 267 18.68 -7.17 -26.80
C GLU A 267 17.64 -8.27 -26.51
N ASP A 268 17.98 -9.53 -26.86
CA ASP A 268 17.17 -10.70 -26.55
C ASP A 268 17.53 -11.28 -25.17
N PHE A 269 17.20 -10.52 -24.13
CA PHE A 269 17.42 -10.96 -22.75
C PHE A 269 16.45 -12.08 -22.30
N VAL A 270 15.37 -12.32 -23.04
CA VAL A 270 14.44 -13.44 -22.76
C VAL A 270 15.14 -14.77 -23.04
N SER A 271 15.85 -14.88 -24.16
CA SER A 271 16.72 -16.03 -24.43
C SER A 271 17.84 -16.16 -23.40
N VAL A 272 18.38 -15.05 -22.90
CA VAL A 272 19.35 -15.08 -21.78
C VAL A 272 18.73 -15.75 -20.56
N LEU A 273 17.57 -15.28 -20.09
CA LEU A 273 16.88 -15.85 -18.93
C LEU A 273 16.56 -17.34 -19.12
N ALA A 274 16.10 -17.73 -20.31
CA ALA A 274 15.81 -19.13 -20.65
C ALA A 274 17.03 -20.05 -20.52
N GLY A 275 18.25 -19.53 -20.73
CA GLY A 275 19.49 -20.28 -20.61
C GLY A 275 20.01 -20.47 -19.18
N LEU A 276 19.42 -19.78 -18.18
CA LEU A 276 19.92 -19.77 -16.80
C LEU A 276 19.39 -20.93 -15.96
N ASP A 277 20.17 -21.29 -14.95
CA ASP A 277 19.75 -22.14 -13.83
C ASP A 277 19.33 -21.31 -12.62
N VAL A 278 19.98 -20.17 -12.39
CA VAL A 278 19.65 -19.23 -11.31
C VAL A 278 19.78 -17.80 -11.80
N PHE A 279 18.83 -16.94 -11.43
CA PHE A 279 18.93 -15.50 -11.61
C PHE A 279 19.35 -14.84 -10.30
N ALA A 280 20.52 -14.21 -10.28
CA ALA A 280 21.09 -13.53 -9.12
C ALA A 280 20.96 -12.00 -9.25
N PHE A 281 20.35 -11.37 -8.25
CA PHE A 281 20.04 -9.95 -8.26
C PHE A 281 20.35 -9.28 -6.90
N PRO A 282 21.64 -9.09 -6.56
CA PRO A 282 22.09 -8.62 -5.24
C PRO A 282 21.97 -7.10 -5.03
N SER A 283 21.07 -6.42 -5.76
CA SER A 283 20.98 -4.95 -5.76
C SER A 283 20.78 -4.36 -4.37
N SER A 284 21.40 -3.21 -4.10
CA SER A 284 21.27 -2.46 -2.86
C SER A 284 20.16 -1.40 -2.89
N ALA A 285 19.63 -1.05 -4.06
CA ALA A 285 18.50 -0.12 -4.17
C ALA A 285 17.67 -0.33 -5.46
N GLU A 286 16.35 -0.41 -5.29
CA GLU A 286 15.41 -0.61 -6.39
C GLU A 286 14.11 0.20 -6.26
N GLY A 287 13.37 0.29 -7.36
CA GLY A 287 11.93 0.58 -7.34
C GLY A 287 11.17 -0.73 -7.35
N THR A 288 10.70 -1.14 -8.53
CA THR A 288 10.32 -2.53 -8.83
C THR A 288 11.03 -2.95 -10.12
N PRO A 289 12.06 -3.80 -10.04
CA PRO A 289 12.89 -4.11 -11.20
C PRO A 289 12.11 -5.03 -12.16
N MET A 290 11.81 -4.53 -13.37
CA MET A 290 11.08 -5.31 -14.38
C MET A 290 11.74 -6.64 -14.74
N VAL A 291 13.07 -6.73 -14.58
CA VAL A 291 13.81 -7.97 -14.85
C VAL A 291 13.52 -9.08 -13.83
N ILE A 292 13.10 -8.75 -12.60
CA ILE A 292 12.61 -9.76 -11.64
C ILE A 292 11.28 -10.32 -12.14
N TYR A 293 10.35 -9.48 -12.60
CA TYR A 293 9.12 -9.98 -13.23
C TYR A 293 9.41 -10.87 -14.44
N SER A 294 10.42 -10.52 -15.25
CA SER A 294 10.87 -11.36 -16.37
C SER A 294 11.41 -12.71 -15.90
N ALA A 295 12.27 -12.74 -14.87
CA ALA A 295 12.81 -13.97 -14.31
C ALA A 295 11.70 -14.85 -13.69
N MET A 296 10.76 -14.23 -12.97
CA MET A 296 9.58 -14.89 -12.45
C MET A 296 8.73 -15.48 -13.59
N ALA A 297 8.43 -14.71 -14.63
CA ALA A 297 7.63 -15.18 -15.78
C ALA A 297 8.29 -16.35 -16.52
N MET A 298 9.62 -16.40 -16.56
CA MET A 298 10.40 -17.53 -17.09
C MET A 298 10.44 -18.74 -16.16
N GLY A 299 10.05 -18.60 -14.89
CA GLY A 299 10.19 -19.64 -13.88
C GLY A 299 11.65 -19.96 -13.53
N VAL A 300 12.55 -18.98 -13.67
CA VAL A 300 13.95 -19.14 -13.26
C VAL A 300 14.04 -18.93 -11.76
N PRO A 301 14.69 -19.83 -10.99
CA PRO A 301 14.93 -19.65 -9.56
C PRO A 301 15.68 -18.33 -9.29
N ILE A 302 15.24 -17.56 -8.30
CA ILE A 302 15.74 -16.21 -8.03
C ILE A 302 16.44 -16.14 -6.67
N VAL A 303 17.65 -15.59 -6.65
CA VAL A 303 18.35 -15.15 -5.43
C VAL A 303 18.50 -13.64 -5.50
N ALA A 304 17.91 -12.91 -4.55
CA ALA A 304 17.87 -11.45 -4.62
C ALA A 304 17.96 -10.79 -3.24
N SER A 305 18.38 -9.53 -3.22
CA SER A 305 18.25 -8.71 -2.01
C SER A 305 16.80 -8.23 -1.85
N PRO A 306 16.19 -8.29 -0.64
CA PRO A 306 14.80 -7.88 -0.41
C PRO A 306 14.67 -6.35 -0.32
N VAL A 307 15.28 -5.61 -1.24
CA VAL A 307 15.25 -4.14 -1.25
C VAL A 307 14.02 -3.63 -1.99
N SER A 308 13.36 -2.63 -1.40
CA SER A 308 12.23 -1.92 -2.00
C SER A 308 11.15 -2.88 -2.53
N GLY A 309 10.74 -2.72 -3.80
CA GLY A 309 9.69 -3.54 -4.40
C GLY A 309 10.09 -5.00 -4.69
N VAL A 310 11.35 -5.42 -4.50
CA VAL A 310 11.73 -6.84 -4.66
C VAL A 310 11.10 -7.69 -3.55
N GLY A 311 11.16 -7.22 -2.31
CA GLY A 311 10.54 -7.90 -1.16
C GLY A 311 9.01 -7.89 -1.19
N GLU A 312 8.40 -7.09 -2.09
CA GLU A 312 6.94 -7.04 -2.27
C GLU A 312 6.43 -8.02 -3.33
N ILE A 313 7.30 -8.47 -4.24
CA ILE A 313 6.91 -9.34 -5.37
C ILE A 313 7.45 -10.76 -5.24
N LEU A 314 8.44 -10.97 -4.38
CA LEU A 314 8.99 -12.28 -4.02
C LEU A 314 8.76 -12.57 -2.52
N SER A 315 8.80 -13.85 -2.15
CA SER A 315 8.70 -14.32 -0.77
C SER A 315 9.80 -15.33 -0.48
N ASP A 316 10.54 -15.10 0.61
CA ASP A 316 11.72 -15.88 0.98
C ASP A 316 11.38 -17.36 1.24
N GLY A 317 12.12 -18.26 0.61
CA GLY A 317 11.91 -19.71 0.69
C GLY A 317 10.68 -20.24 -0.07
N GLU A 318 9.84 -19.36 -0.63
CA GLU A 318 8.63 -19.73 -1.37
C GLU A 318 8.75 -19.46 -2.88
N SER A 319 9.11 -18.23 -3.27
CA SER A 319 9.24 -17.80 -4.67
C SER A 319 10.60 -17.18 -5.00
N GLY A 320 11.54 -17.25 -4.05
CA GLY A 320 12.94 -16.85 -4.22
C GLY A 320 13.70 -17.05 -2.91
N LEU A 321 15.01 -16.81 -2.93
CA LEU A 321 15.84 -16.74 -1.72
C LEU A 321 16.33 -15.32 -1.50
N PHE A 322 16.18 -14.83 -0.28
CA PHE A 322 16.68 -13.51 0.10
C PHE A 322 18.08 -13.57 0.69
N VAL A 323 18.90 -12.62 0.25
CA VAL A 323 20.25 -12.40 0.78
C VAL A 323 20.42 -10.93 1.16
N PRO A 324 21.25 -10.60 2.16
CA PRO A 324 21.61 -9.21 2.41
C PRO A 324 22.29 -8.58 1.18
N ALA A 325 22.00 -7.31 0.91
CA ALA A 325 22.69 -6.58 -0.14
C ALA A 325 24.19 -6.44 0.18
N ALA A 326 25.01 -6.46 -0.87
CA ALA A 326 26.47 -6.39 -0.78
C ALA A 326 27.14 -7.51 0.06
N ASP A 327 26.47 -8.66 0.28
CA ASP A 327 27.05 -9.82 0.97
C ASP A 327 27.35 -10.97 0.00
N ALA A 328 28.61 -11.07 -0.40
CA ALA A 328 29.08 -12.10 -1.34
C ALA A 328 29.02 -13.52 -0.74
N LYS A 329 29.14 -13.67 0.58
CA LYS A 329 29.11 -14.98 1.24
C LYS A 329 27.70 -15.52 1.32
N ALA A 330 26.75 -14.67 1.70
CA ALA A 330 25.33 -15.03 1.71
C ALA A 330 24.84 -15.34 0.29
N LEU A 331 25.22 -14.53 -0.70
CA LEU A 331 24.92 -14.78 -2.10
C LEU A 331 25.49 -16.12 -2.58
N ALA A 332 26.76 -16.41 -2.26
CA ALA A 332 27.39 -17.68 -2.60
C ALA A 332 26.69 -18.88 -1.93
N ALA A 333 26.32 -18.76 -0.65
CA ALA A 333 25.63 -19.82 0.08
C ALA A 333 24.24 -20.12 -0.51
N ALA A 334 23.48 -19.09 -0.87
CA ALA A 334 22.16 -19.26 -1.50
C ALA A 334 22.28 -19.89 -2.90
N ILE A 335 23.25 -19.47 -3.71
CA ILE A 335 23.53 -20.11 -5.01
C ILE A 335 23.93 -21.58 -4.81
N GLU A 336 24.81 -21.86 -3.84
CA GLU A 336 25.24 -23.22 -3.51
C GLU A 336 24.08 -24.11 -3.08
N GLN A 337 23.13 -23.57 -2.30
CA GLN A 337 21.92 -24.28 -1.90
C GLN A 337 21.11 -24.73 -3.12
N LEU A 338 20.96 -23.86 -4.13
CA LEU A 338 20.23 -24.19 -5.36
C LEU A 338 21.00 -25.15 -6.28
N ILE A 339 22.34 -25.14 -6.23
CA ILE A 339 23.17 -26.15 -6.91
C ILE A 339 22.97 -27.53 -6.27
N GLN A 340 22.89 -27.59 -4.94
CA GLN A 340 22.80 -28.84 -4.18
C GLN A 340 21.38 -29.42 -4.11
N ASP A 341 20.35 -28.59 -4.23
CA ASP A 341 18.95 -29.00 -4.18
C ASP A 341 18.18 -28.54 -5.44
N PRO A 342 18.26 -29.31 -6.54
CA PRO A 342 17.53 -29.00 -7.77
C PRO A 342 16.01 -28.98 -7.61
N ALA A 343 15.45 -29.75 -6.66
CA ALA A 343 14.02 -29.80 -6.40
C ALA A 343 13.54 -28.51 -5.72
N LEU A 344 14.33 -27.96 -4.79
CA LEU A 344 14.09 -26.62 -4.26
C LEU A 344 14.14 -25.58 -5.37
N ALA A 345 15.15 -25.62 -6.23
CA ALA A 345 15.28 -24.67 -7.33
C ALA A 345 14.04 -24.69 -8.23
N GLU A 346 13.64 -25.86 -8.72
CA GLU A 346 12.43 -26.03 -9.54
C GLU A 346 11.18 -25.48 -8.86
N ARG A 347 10.95 -25.85 -7.59
CA ARG A 347 9.81 -25.36 -6.80
C ARG A 347 9.78 -23.84 -6.68
N LEU A 348 10.91 -23.20 -6.37
CA LEU A 348 10.98 -21.74 -6.24
C LEU A 348 10.68 -21.06 -7.58
N GLY A 349 11.20 -21.59 -8.68
CA GLY A 349 10.94 -21.10 -10.02
C GLY A 349 9.46 -21.21 -10.42
N GLU A 350 8.83 -22.35 -10.15
CA GLU A 350 7.41 -22.58 -10.43
C GLU A 350 6.51 -21.63 -9.63
N GLN A 351 6.75 -21.49 -8.31
CA GLN A 351 5.98 -20.58 -7.46
C GLN A 351 6.15 -19.12 -7.88
N ALA A 352 7.36 -18.71 -8.26
CA ALA A 352 7.62 -17.39 -8.81
C ALA A 352 6.81 -17.14 -10.10
N ARG A 353 6.78 -18.13 -11.00
CA ARG A 353 6.01 -18.07 -12.24
C ARG A 353 4.52 -17.97 -11.99
N ASP A 354 3.96 -18.85 -11.18
CA ASP A 354 2.53 -18.84 -10.86
C ASP A 354 2.11 -17.52 -10.22
N ASN A 355 2.92 -16.98 -9.30
CA ASN A 355 2.68 -15.68 -8.72
C ASN A 355 2.68 -14.56 -9.78
N CYS A 356 3.64 -14.60 -10.73
CA CYS A 356 3.74 -13.63 -11.81
C CYS A 356 2.53 -13.63 -12.74
N TYR A 357 2.14 -14.80 -13.23
CA TYR A 357 0.99 -14.94 -14.13
C TYR A 357 -0.32 -14.54 -13.46
N ARG A 358 -0.48 -14.82 -12.17
CA ARG A 358 -1.68 -14.49 -11.40
C ARG A 358 -1.80 -13.00 -11.09
N ASN A 359 -0.69 -12.33 -10.72
CA ASN A 359 -0.75 -11.01 -10.08
C ASN A 359 -0.17 -9.86 -10.93
N TYR A 360 0.74 -10.13 -11.86
CA TYR A 360 1.59 -9.11 -12.48
C TYR A 360 1.50 -9.04 -14.01
N SER A 361 0.36 -9.42 -14.60
CA SER A 361 0.15 -9.25 -16.05
C SER A 361 -0.04 -7.78 -16.46
N ALA A 362 0.56 -7.39 -17.59
CA ALA A 362 0.40 -6.05 -18.17
C ALA A 362 -1.08 -5.74 -18.46
N ALA A 363 -1.83 -6.69 -19.03
CA ALA A 363 -3.25 -6.51 -19.32
C ALA A 363 -4.06 -6.09 -18.08
N ALA A 364 -3.89 -6.79 -16.95
CA ALA A 364 -4.60 -6.44 -15.71
C ALA A 364 -4.13 -5.10 -15.13
N ALA A 365 -2.83 -4.79 -15.23
CA ALA A 365 -2.30 -3.50 -14.80
C ALA A 365 -2.85 -2.32 -15.62
N ILE A 366 -2.94 -2.46 -16.95
CA ILE A 366 -3.49 -1.43 -17.84
C ILE A 366 -4.98 -1.22 -17.57
N GLN A 367 -5.77 -2.29 -17.42
CA GLN A 367 -7.20 -2.16 -17.08
C GLN A 367 -7.44 -1.40 -15.76
N ARG A 368 -6.59 -1.61 -14.75
CA ARG A 368 -6.64 -0.84 -13.50
C ARG A 368 -6.34 0.63 -13.74
N LEU A 369 -5.34 0.93 -14.57
CA LEU A 369 -4.92 2.30 -14.86
C LEU A 369 -5.95 3.06 -15.71
N GLU A 370 -6.58 2.39 -16.67
CA GLU A 370 -7.71 2.93 -17.44
C GLU A 370 -8.86 3.34 -16.52
N LYS A 371 -9.26 2.48 -15.58
CA LYS A 371 -10.29 2.82 -14.58
C LYS A 371 -9.91 4.07 -13.78
N THR A 372 -8.63 4.25 -13.48
CA THR A 372 -8.10 5.44 -12.79
C THR A 372 -8.21 6.70 -13.67
N TYR A 373 -7.86 6.63 -14.95
CA TYR A 373 -8.05 7.75 -15.87
C TYR A 373 -9.50 8.13 -16.06
N GLY A 374 -10.39 7.14 -16.21
CA GLY A 374 -11.83 7.39 -16.27
C GLY A 374 -12.37 8.11 -15.04
N LYS A 375 -11.88 7.77 -13.83
CA LYS A 375 -12.23 8.49 -12.59
C LYS A 375 -11.69 9.93 -12.59
N LEU A 376 -10.44 10.13 -12.98
CA LEU A 376 -9.82 11.46 -13.05
C LEU A 376 -10.55 12.38 -14.05
N MET A 377 -10.97 11.85 -15.20
CA MET A 377 -11.69 12.61 -16.20
C MET A 377 -13.10 13.02 -15.73
N ARG A 378 -13.80 12.18 -14.96
CA ARG A 378 -15.11 12.51 -14.39
C ARG A 378 -15.05 13.55 -13.27
N ASN A 379 -14.00 13.52 -12.46
CA ASN A 379 -13.82 14.42 -11.31
C ASN A 379 -13.06 15.71 -11.67
N LYS A 380 -12.98 16.05 -12.97
CA LYS A 380 -12.21 17.19 -13.46
C LYS A 380 -12.79 18.50 -12.92
N GLN A 381 -12.14 19.07 -11.92
CA GLN A 381 -12.31 20.49 -11.61
C GLN A 381 -11.46 21.32 -12.57
N PRO A 382 -11.99 22.41 -13.15
CA PRO A 382 -11.18 23.31 -13.96
C PRO A 382 -10.03 23.86 -13.10
N LYS A 383 -8.79 23.66 -13.53
CA LYS A 383 -7.61 24.32 -12.95
C LYS A 383 -7.64 25.81 -13.33
N SER A 384 -8.55 26.59 -12.76
CA SER A 384 -8.71 28.00 -13.07
C SER A 384 -7.64 28.84 -12.37
N ALA A 385 -6.70 29.41 -13.14
CA ALA A 385 -5.87 30.54 -12.67
C ALA A 385 -5.47 31.52 -13.79
N LEU A 386 -5.34 31.07 -15.04
CA LEU A 386 -4.82 31.94 -16.12
C LEU A 386 -5.90 32.58 -17.00
N GLU A 387 -7.07 31.98 -17.20
CA GLU A 387 -8.15 32.59 -17.99
C GLU A 387 -8.71 33.85 -17.31
N ASN A 388 -8.98 33.79 -16.00
CA ASN A 388 -9.41 34.95 -15.22
C ASN A 388 -8.35 36.07 -15.15
N THR A 389 -7.06 35.75 -15.29
CA THR A 389 -5.98 36.75 -15.20
C THR A 389 -5.77 37.44 -16.54
N PHE A 390 -5.87 36.72 -17.67
CA PHE A 390 -5.79 37.32 -19.00
C PHE A 390 -7.03 38.16 -19.34
N GLU A 391 -8.23 37.73 -18.96
CA GLU A 391 -9.46 38.53 -19.13
C GLU A 391 -9.46 39.79 -18.26
N ARG A 392 -8.97 39.71 -17.01
CA ARG A 392 -8.82 40.89 -16.14
C ARG A 392 -7.77 41.88 -16.64
N LEU A 393 -6.69 41.40 -17.26
CA LEU A 393 -5.65 42.26 -17.84
C LEU A 393 -6.07 42.87 -19.19
N SER A 394 -6.96 42.21 -19.93
CA SER A 394 -7.50 42.75 -21.20
C SER A 394 -8.73 43.63 -21.01
N ALA A 395 -9.46 43.50 -19.88
CA ALA A 395 -10.58 44.37 -19.52
C ALA A 395 -10.21 45.60 -18.67
N GLY A 396 -8.96 45.69 -18.17
CA GLY A 396 -8.50 46.72 -17.24
C GLY A 396 -8.01 48.04 -17.86
N GLY A 397 -8.54 48.44 -19.00
CA GLY A 397 -8.15 49.66 -19.70
C GLY A 397 -9.35 50.54 -20.04
N ALA A 398 -9.99 51.20 -19.07
CA ALA A 398 -10.52 52.57 -19.18
C ALA A 398 -11.39 53.02 -17.98
N THR A 399 -11.11 54.26 -17.57
CA THR A 399 -11.90 55.22 -16.77
C THR A 399 -11.94 55.11 -15.25
N ALA A 400 -11.44 56.19 -14.64
CA ALA A 400 -11.60 56.60 -13.26
C ALA A 400 -12.88 57.44 -13.08
N SER A 401 -13.53 57.32 -11.91
CA SER A 401 -14.05 58.43 -11.06
C SER A 401 -15.14 57.91 -10.13
N GLY A 402 -15.16 58.40 -8.88
CA GLY A 402 -16.35 58.29 -8.02
C GLY A 402 -16.08 57.89 -6.57
N ARG A 403 -16.08 58.90 -5.70
CA ARG A 403 -15.93 58.90 -4.23
C ARG A 403 -16.93 58.04 -3.44
N SER A 404 -16.42 57.50 -2.32
CA SER A 404 -16.91 57.56 -0.92
C SER A 404 -18.32 56.99 -0.61
N SER A 405 -18.68 56.47 0.56
CA SER A 405 -18.09 56.32 1.90
C SER A 405 -19.17 55.64 2.75
N ASN A 406 -18.81 54.66 3.58
CA ASN A 406 -19.22 54.48 4.98
C ASN A 406 -19.51 53.04 5.43
N ALA A 407 -19.12 52.84 6.69
CA ALA A 407 -19.45 51.80 7.66
C ALA A 407 -18.69 50.46 7.50
N SER A 408 -17.54 50.25 8.15
CA SER A 408 -17.26 50.06 9.60
C SER A 408 -17.57 48.65 10.10
N GLY A 409 -16.51 47.96 10.55
CA GLY A 409 -16.59 46.91 11.57
C GLY A 409 -16.18 45.52 11.11
N ALA A 410 -14.89 45.19 11.21
CA ALA A 410 -14.37 44.02 11.92
C ALA A 410 -12.90 43.79 11.51
N GLU A 411 -12.00 44.03 12.45
CA GLU A 411 -10.64 43.51 12.46
C GLU A 411 -10.70 41.98 12.34
N PHE A 412 -9.89 41.38 11.46
CA PHE A 412 -9.55 39.97 11.54
C PHE A 412 -8.07 39.88 11.91
N ASP A 413 -7.86 39.58 13.19
CA ASP A 413 -6.59 39.27 13.81
C ASP A 413 -6.13 37.88 13.39
N ASP A 414 -4.83 37.78 13.18
CA ASP A 414 -4.09 36.62 12.70
C ASP A 414 -3.66 35.81 13.93
N ARG A 415 -4.38 34.72 14.24
CA ARG A 415 -3.94 33.63 15.16
C ARG A 415 -4.94 32.45 15.19
N ARG A 416 -4.37 31.23 15.03
CA ARG A 416 -4.92 29.85 15.25
C ARG A 416 -5.64 29.25 14.03
N ALA A 417 -5.22 28.15 13.41
CA ALA A 417 -4.89 26.80 13.90
C ALA A 417 -6.04 26.15 14.70
N HIS A 418 -6.64 25.11 14.10
CA HIS A 418 -7.66 24.19 14.65
C HIS A 418 -9.07 24.74 14.89
N GLU A 419 -10.01 24.43 13.99
CA GLU A 419 -11.41 24.16 14.33
C GLU A 419 -12.14 23.43 13.17
N ARG A 420 -12.58 22.19 13.42
CA ARG A 420 -13.62 21.47 12.65
C ARG A 420 -14.99 21.97 13.15
N VAL A 421 -15.76 22.76 12.39
CA VAL A 421 -17.20 22.99 12.67
C VAL A 421 -17.91 23.45 11.37
N GLY A 422 -19.05 22.91 10.90
CA GLY A 422 -19.92 21.89 11.46
C GLY A 422 -21.04 21.42 10.51
N GLY A 423 -21.46 20.16 10.73
CA GLY A 423 -22.86 19.70 10.69
C GLY A 423 -23.66 19.71 9.37
N ARG A 424 -23.04 19.90 8.20
CA ARG A 424 -23.73 19.89 6.89
C ARG A 424 -23.27 18.70 6.04
N PHE A 425 -24.21 17.88 5.54
CA PHE A 425 -23.91 16.67 4.75
C PHE A 425 -24.75 16.64 3.45
N PRO A 426 -24.18 16.23 2.30
CA PRO A 426 -24.91 16.16 1.04
C PRO A 426 -25.75 14.87 0.89
N VAL A 427 -26.95 14.99 0.32
CA VAL A 427 -27.87 13.87 0.02
C VAL A 427 -28.33 13.95 -1.43
N GLU A 428 -28.14 12.88 -2.19
CA GLU A 428 -28.59 12.70 -3.56
C GLU A 428 -29.99 12.08 -3.61
N VAL A 429 -30.91 12.66 -4.38
CA VAL A 429 -32.29 12.16 -4.57
C VAL A 429 -32.53 11.93 -6.05
N GLU A 430 -32.98 10.72 -6.41
CA GLU A 430 -33.44 10.35 -7.75
C GLU A 430 -34.97 10.37 -7.77
N LEU A 431 -35.58 11.08 -8.71
CA LEU A 431 -37.02 11.11 -8.93
C LEU A 431 -37.49 9.96 -9.83
N ALA A 432 -38.79 9.67 -9.80
CA ALA A 432 -39.44 8.71 -10.68
C ALA A 432 -39.34 9.12 -12.17
N SER A 433 -39.17 10.41 -12.47
CA SER A 433 -38.85 10.90 -13.81
C SER A 433 -37.45 10.51 -14.30
N GLY A 434 -36.55 10.08 -13.40
CA GLY A 434 -35.15 9.75 -13.67
C GLY A 434 -34.17 10.89 -13.38
N ASP A 435 -34.65 12.08 -13.04
CA ASP A 435 -33.81 13.22 -12.69
C ASP A 435 -33.16 13.04 -11.31
N ARG A 436 -31.87 13.39 -11.18
CA ARG A 436 -31.08 13.28 -9.95
C ARG A 436 -30.56 14.64 -9.48
N PHE A 437 -30.57 14.91 -8.18
CA PHE A 437 -30.01 16.14 -7.61
C PHE A 437 -29.48 15.96 -6.19
N THR A 438 -28.53 16.82 -5.81
CA THR A 438 -27.84 16.82 -4.52
C THR A 438 -28.33 17.97 -3.64
N ALA A 439 -28.89 17.65 -2.48
CA ALA A 439 -29.29 18.59 -1.42
C ALA A 439 -28.25 18.60 -0.29
N TYR A 440 -28.19 19.66 0.53
CA TYR A 440 -27.25 19.76 1.65
C TYR A 440 -28.02 19.96 2.97
N THR A 441 -27.69 19.21 4.02
CA THR A 441 -28.27 19.44 5.36
C THR A 441 -27.66 20.69 6.00
N ALA A 442 -28.43 21.42 6.81
CA ALA A 442 -27.86 22.40 7.75
C ALA A 442 -27.76 21.78 9.17
N ASN A 443 -27.16 22.50 10.12
CA ASN A 443 -26.87 22.08 11.51
C ASN A 443 -27.91 21.19 12.23
N LEU A 444 -27.46 20.06 12.78
CA LEU A 444 -28.22 18.96 13.39
C LEU A 444 -28.89 19.22 14.76
N SER A 445 -28.83 20.45 15.29
CA SER A 445 -29.12 20.71 16.71
C SER A 445 -30.53 21.22 17.07
N GLU A 446 -31.34 21.71 16.13
CA GLU A 446 -32.70 22.19 16.45
C GLU A 446 -33.72 21.70 15.42
N GLY A 447 -34.85 21.16 15.90
CA GLY A 447 -35.78 20.34 15.13
C GLY A 447 -36.46 21.05 13.96
N GLY A 448 -36.58 20.33 12.85
CA GLY A 448 -37.34 20.69 11.64
C GLY A 448 -36.55 21.54 10.65
N MET A 449 -36.14 20.94 9.53
CA MET A 449 -35.40 21.64 8.46
C MET A 449 -36.19 21.77 7.18
N LYS A 450 -36.18 22.95 6.56
CA LYS A 450 -36.74 23.19 5.22
C LYS A 450 -35.65 23.10 4.14
N LEU A 451 -35.82 22.21 3.17
CA LEU A 451 -35.00 22.07 1.96
C LEU A 451 -35.51 23.05 0.90
N GLU A 452 -34.64 23.85 0.27
CA GLU A 452 -34.97 24.66 -0.91
C GLU A 452 -34.23 24.12 -2.14
N TYR A 453 -34.94 23.95 -3.26
CA TYR A 453 -34.38 23.41 -4.51
C TYR A 453 -34.12 24.51 -5.55
N ASN A 454 -33.20 24.25 -6.50
CA ASN A 454 -32.87 25.13 -7.63
C ASN A 454 -34.05 25.46 -8.58
N ASN A 455 -35.22 24.87 -8.35
CA ASN A 455 -36.41 24.95 -9.21
C ASN A 455 -37.64 25.52 -8.47
N GLY A 456 -37.48 25.99 -7.22
CA GLY A 456 -38.56 26.61 -6.43
C GLY A 456 -39.48 25.67 -5.64
N ALA A 457 -39.24 24.35 -5.64
CA ALA A 457 -39.91 23.45 -4.70
C ALA A 457 -39.23 23.47 -3.31
N SER A 458 -39.92 23.01 -2.27
CA SER A 458 -39.34 22.87 -0.93
C SER A 458 -39.71 21.54 -0.28
N GLY A 459 -38.94 21.08 0.71
CA GLY A 459 -39.19 19.86 1.49
C GLY A 459 -38.89 20.06 2.97
N GLU A 460 -39.29 19.13 3.84
CA GLU A 460 -39.06 19.24 5.28
C GLU A 460 -38.39 17.99 5.87
N LEU A 461 -37.42 18.16 6.76
CA LEU A 461 -36.59 17.12 7.37
C LEU A 461 -36.84 17.06 8.87
N ILE A 462 -37.37 15.93 9.36
CA ILE A 462 -37.77 15.76 10.76
C ILE A 462 -36.99 14.61 11.38
N ARG A 463 -36.23 14.90 12.45
CA ARG A 463 -35.40 13.93 13.18
C ARG A 463 -36.16 13.31 14.34
N GLN A 464 -36.21 11.98 14.40
CA GLN A 464 -36.67 11.21 15.57
C GLN A 464 -35.69 10.05 15.81
N GLY A 465 -34.76 10.22 16.76
CA GLY A 465 -33.69 9.24 17.01
C GLY A 465 -32.72 9.10 15.83
N ASP A 466 -32.40 7.87 15.44
CA ASP A 466 -31.55 7.52 14.28
C ASP A 466 -32.32 7.52 12.94
N ILE A 467 -33.54 8.06 12.95
CA ILE A 467 -34.41 8.08 11.77
C ILE A 467 -34.60 9.53 11.32
N VAL A 468 -34.37 9.76 10.03
CA VAL A 468 -34.39 11.08 9.39
C VAL A 468 -35.49 11.09 8.33
N LYS A 469 -36.65 11.69 8.65
CA LYS A 469 -37.79 11.73 7.73
C LYS A 469 -37.61 12.85 6.71
N VAL A 470 -37.86 12.59 5.43
CA VAL A 470 -37.74 13.56 4.32
C VAL A 470 -39.10 13.74 3.65
N ALA A 471 -39.76 14.87 3.92
CA ALA A 471 -40.98 15.28 3.26
C ALA A 471 -40.66 16.08 2.00
N LEU A 472 -41.22 15.71 0.85
CA LEU A 472 -41.10 16.49 -0.39
C LEU A 472 -42.43 17.23 -0.60
N ASN A 473 -42.48 18.55 -0.38
CA ASN A 473 -43.70 19.34 -0.54
C ASN A 473 -43.95 19.70 -2.02
N SER A 474 -44.13 18.68 -2.86
CA SER A 474 -44.62 18.86 -4.23
C SER A 474 -45.46 17.67 -4.68
N PRO A 475 -46.75 17.85 -5.02
CA PRO A 475 -47.63 16.76 -5.46
C PRO A 475 -47.24 16.16 -6.83
N PHE A 476 -46.20 16.69 -7.50
CA PHE A 476 -45.73 16.23 -8.81
C PHE A 476 -44.38 15.48 -8.76
N LEU A 477 -43.78 15.32 -7.58
CA LEU A 477 -42.44 14.74 -7.42
C LEU A 477 -42.50 13.47 -6.58
N ALA A 478 -42.62 12.31 -7.24
CA ALA A 478 -42.38 11.02 -6.60
C ALA A 478 -40.87 10.72 -6.62
N ALA A 479 -40.24 10.57 -5.45
CA ALA A 479 -38.86 10.08 -5.38
C ALA A 479 -38.82 8.58 -5.72
N LYS A 480 -37.77 8.13 -6.40
CA LYS A 480 -37.51 6.73 -6.73
C LYS A 480 -36.43 6.14 -5.84
N SER A 481 -35.43 6.94 -5.45
CA SER A 481 -34.43 6.54 -4.45
C SER A 481 -33.75 7.76 -3.82
N VAL A 482 -33.24 7.61 -2.60
CA VAL A 482 -32.50 8.64 -1.87
C VAL A 482 -31.18 8.04 -1.39
N ARG A 483 -30.06 8.71 -1.60
CA ARG A 483 -28.70 8.22 -1.35
C ARG A 483 -27.86 9.33 -0.69
N VAL A 484 -27.31 9.10 0.50
CA VAL A 484 -26.47 10.08 1.19
C VAL A 484 -25.03 10.04 0.67
N ILE A 485 -24.41 11.20 0.49
CA ILE A 485 -23.05 11.35 -0.01
C ILE A 485 -22.12 11.56 1.19
N GLU A 486 -21.57 10.43 1.64
CA GLU A 486 -20.52 10.26 2.66
C GLU A 486 -20.91 10.47 4.13
N ASP A 487 -20.24 9.68 4.97
CA ASP A 487 -20.37 9.52 6.42
C ASP A 487 -21.73 9.08 6.98
N PHE A 488 -22.73 8.71 6.17
CA PHE A 488 -23.91 8.02 6.66
C PHE A 488 -24.41 6.96 5.66
N GLU A 489 -24.76 5.76 6.14
CA GLU A 489 -25.36 4.71 5.31
C GLU A 489 -26.89 4.79 5.36
N VAL A 490 -27.55 4.69 4.20
CA VAL A 490 -29.02 4.65 4.09
C VAL A 490 -29.49 3.22 4.35
N LEU A 491 -29.96 2.97 5.57
CA LEU A 491 -30.37 1.64 6.01
C LEU A 491 -31.75 1.22 5.47
N ALA A 492 -32.65 2.17 5.26
CA ALA A 492 -33.97 1.93 4.66
C ALA A 492 -34.54 3.23 4.08
N CYS A 493 -35.29 3.13 2.97
CA CYS A 493 -35.97 4.25 2.34
C CYS A 493 -37.36 3.79 1.86
N GLU A 494 -38.42 4.25 2.52
CA GLU A 494 -39.79 3.75 2.30
C GLU A 494 -40.78 4.91 2.13
N PRO A 495 -41.77 4.78 1.22
CA PRO A 495 -42.83 5.78 1.07
C PRO A 495 -43.76 5.74 2.30
N TRP A 496 -43.90 6.88 2.97
CA TRP A 496 -44.68 6.99 4.21
C TRP A 496 -46.17 7.33 3.92
N ASP A 497 -46.46 8.27 3.02
CA ASP A 497 -47.85 8.66 2.66
C ASP A 497 -48.04 9.20 1.22
N GLY A 498 -47.31 8.68 0.25
CA GLY A 498 -47.50 9.01 -1.18
C GLY A 498 -46.85 10.32 -1.65
N THR A 499 -46.61 11.28 -0.75
CA THR A 499 -45.81 12.50 -1.01
C THR A 499 -44.59 12.63 -0.11
N THR A 500 -44.49 11.80 0.93
CA THR A 500 -43.43 11.85 1.96
C THR A 500 -42.65 10.54 2.01
N TRP A 501 -41.32 10.62 2.22
CA TRP A 501 -40.43 9.46 2.28
C TRP A 501 -39.71 9.39 3.63
N GLN A 502 -39.66 8.20 4.23
CA GLN A 502 -38.93 7.95 5.46
C GLN A 502 -37.59 7.31 5.15
N VAL A 503 -36.49 7.95 5.58
CA VAL A 503 -35.13 7.49 5.32
C VAL A 503 -34.41 7.23 6.64
N ARG A 504 -33.92 6.01 6.85
CA ARG A 504 -33.16 5.64 8.05
C ARG A 504 -31.67 5.74 7.73
N LEU A 505 -30.92 6.52 8.51
CA LEU A 505 -29.51 6.84 8.27
C LEU A 505 -28.66 6.47 9.47
N GLN A 506 -27.43 5.97 9.26
CA GLN A 506 -26.48 5.65 10.33
C GLN A 506 -25.14 6.34 10.11
N SER A 507 -24.60 7.03 11.13
CA SER A 507 -23.33 7.78 11.06
C SER A 507 -22.10 6.88 10.94
N ALA A 508 -21.15 7.26 10.08
CA ALA A 508 -19.82 6.69 9.96
C ALA A 508 -18.88 7.16 11.08
N ALA A 509 -19.13 8.32 11.71
CA ALA A 509 -18.44 8.74 12.95
C ALA A 509 -18.95 7.98 14.20
N SER A 510 -20.05 7.24 14.02
CA SER A 510 -20.32 5.92 14.58
C SER A 510 -19.11 5.03 14.91
N ARG A 511 -18.06 5.15 14.07
CA ARG A 511 -16.83 4.35 14.10
C ARG A 511 -15.76 4.88 15.05
N ASP A 512 -15.79 6.17 15.42
CA ASP A 512 -14.69 6.84 16.13
C ASP A 512 -14.95 7.03 17.63
N GLY A 513 -15.53 6.01 18.26
CA GLY A 513 -15.39 5.80 19.69
C GLY A 513 -14.85 4.41 19.92
N LEU A 514 -13.55 4.18 19.69
CA LEU A 514 -12.82 2.95 20.02
C LEU A 514 -13.66 1.67 19.77
N SER A 515 -13.70 1.23 18.52
CA SER A 515 -14.28 -0.05 18.12
C SER A 515 -13.20 -0.93 17.49
N THR A 516 -12.23 -1.40 18.29
CA THR A 516 -12.14 -2.81 18.68
C THR A 516 -12.41 -3.95 17.70
N ASP A 517 -12.34 -3.75 16.40
CA ASP A 517 -12.65 -4.83 15.46
C ASP A 517 -11.36 -5.46 14.92
N LEU A 518 -10.83 -6.44 15.66
CA LEU A 518 -9.67 -7.24 15.27
C LEU A 518 -9.97 -8.21 14.11
N THR A 519 -11.19 -8.20 13.54
CA THR A 519 -11.61 -9.18 12.52
C THR A 519 -11.63 -8.65 11.08
N GLY A 520 -11.39 -7.35 10.89
CA GLY A 520 -11.18 -6.73 9.58
C GLY A 520 -9.71 -6.56 9.17
N LEU A 521 -8.78 -6.97 10.03
CA LEU A 521 -7.34 -6.70 9.86
C LEU A 521 -6.72 -7.71 8.90
N ARG A 522 -6.20 -7.21 7.79
CA ARG A 522 -5.46 -8.04 6.83
C ARG A 522 -4.04 -8.31 7.37
N PRO A 523 -3.38 -9.46 7.05
CA PRO A 523 -2.04 -9.83 7.54
C PRO A 523 -0.93 -8.78 7.36
N TYR A 524 -1.15 -7.76 6.53
CA TYR A 524 -0.23 -6.66 6.22
C TYR A 524 -0.50 -5.35 6.99
N GLU A 525 -1.50 -5.31 7.87
CA GLU A 525 -1.72 -4.19 8.80
C GLU A 525 -1.02 -4.40 10.17
N PHE A 526 -0.19 -5.45 10.27
CA PHE A 526 0.61 -5.82 11.46
C PHE A 526 1.96 -5.08 11.55
N VAL A 527 2.10 -3.97 10.81
CA VAL A 527 3.26 -3.11 10.95
C VAL A 527 2.97 -2.14 12.09
N MET A 528 3.45 -2.49 13.29
CA MET A 528 3.61 -1.52 14.36
C MET A 528 4.39 -0.33 13.79
N PRO A 529 3.84 0.91 13.84
CA PRO A 529 4.61 2.10 13.51
C PRO A 529 5.94 2.07 14.26
N ALA A 530 7.05 2.36 13.57
CA ALA A 530 8.39 2.26 14.15
C ALA A 530 8.52 3.09 15.44
N GLU A 531 7.80 4.21 15.52
CA GLU A 531 7.76 5.07 16.71
C GLU A 531 7.10 4.39 17.91
N LEU A 532 6.10 3.52 17.67
CA LEU A 532 5.45 2.75 18.72
C LEU A 532 6.34 1.60 19.20
N GLU A 533 7.10 0.97 18.32
CA GLU A 533 8.04 -0.11 18.66
C GLU A 533 9.18 0.38 19.55
N ASP A 534 9.79 1.52 19.20
CA ASP A 534 10.79 2.17 20.05
C ASP A 534 10.19 2.61 21.40
N THR A 535 8.97 3.16 21.39
CA THR A 535 8.25 3.52 22.61
C THR A 535 8.00 2.30 23.49
N PHE A 536 7.69 1.15 22.90
CA PHE A 536 7.44 -0.09 23.60
C PHE A 536 8.72 -0.65 24.25
N LEU A 537 9.82 -0.74 23.49
CA LEU A 537 11.11 -1.21 24.01
C LEU A 537 11.61 -0.29 25.13
N GLN A 538 11.42 1.02 25.00
CA GLN A 538 11.70 1.98 26.06
C GLN A 538 10.80 1.78 27.29
N ALA A 539 9.51 1.52 27.09
CA ALA A 539 8.57 1.26 28.17
C ALA A 539 8.91 -0.04 28.91
N GLN A 540 9.30 -1.10 28.20
CA GLN A 540 9.79 -2.35 28.77
C GLN A 540 11.03 -2.14 29.64
N ALA A 541 12.02 -1.40 29.12
CA ALA A 541 13.24 -1.05 29.84
C ALA A 541 12.97 -0.15 31.06
N GLN A 542 12.09 0.85 30.93
CA GLN A 542 11.73 1.78 32.01
C GLN A 542 10.92 1.10 33.12
N MET A 543 10.05 0.15 32.77
CA MET A 543 9.24 -0.58 33.73
C MET A 543 10.01 -1.72 34.42
N ASN A 544 11.27 -1.98 34.01
CA ASN A 544 12.06 -3.12 34.47
C ASN A 544 11.25 -4.43 34.39
N LEU A 545 10.48 -4.57 33.31
CA LEU A 545 9.62 -5.73 33.07
C LEU A 545 10.50 -6.93 32.76
N ASN A 546 10.90 -7.65 33.81
CA ASN A 546 11.54 -8.95 33.72
C ASN A 546 10.49 -9.96 33.23
N LEU A 547 10.34 -10.04 31.91
CA LEU A 547 9.60 -11.14 31.30
C LEU A 547 10.30 -12.44 31.70
N PRO A 548 9.56 -13.44 32.21
CA PRO A 548 10.18 -14.66 32.69
C PRO A 548 10.90 -15.38 31.54
N GLU A 549 12.20 -15.59 31.68
CA GLU A 549 13.06 -16.09 30.58
C GLU A 549 12.93 -17.60 30.31
N SER A 550 12.33 -18.37 31.24
CA SER A 550 12.21 -19.82 31.10
C SER A 550 10.96 -20.36 31.79
N ASP A 551 10.25 -21.22 31.06
CA ASP A 551 9.13 -22.10 31.45
C ASP A 551 7.79 -21.47 31.87
N SER A 552 7.71 -20.15 32.08
CA SER A 552 6.43 -19.47 32.33
C SER A 552 5.79 -19.05 31.01
N LYS A 553 4.70 -19.74 30.62
CA LYS A 553 4.26 -19.71 29.22
C LYS A 553 2.99 -18.89 28.94
N ILE A 554 2.48 -18.15 29.94
CA ILE A 554 1.23 -17.39 29.83
C ILE A 554 1.30 -16.06 30.60
N MET A 555 0.93 -14.94 29.95
CA MET A 555 0.90 -13.60 30.55
C MET A 555 -0.42 -12.87 30.27
N VAL A 556 -1.22 -12.69 31.31
CA VAL A 556 -2.58 -12.11 31.21
C VAL A 556 -2.54 -10.57 31.26
N PHE A 557 -3.37 -9.91 30.46
CA PHE A 557 -3.37 -8.45 30.31
C PHE A 557 -4.77 -7.85 30.45
N SER A 558 -5.09 -7.17 31.56
CA SER A 558 -6.42 -6.54 31.73
C SER A 558 -6.47 -5.53 32.89
N ALA A 559 -7.08 -4.35 32.66
CA ALA A 559 -8.16 -3.78 33.49
C ALA A 559 -8.60 -2.37 33.01
N ALA A 560 -9.46 -2.24 31.99
CA ALA A 560 -10.15 -0.97 31.74
C ALA A 560 -11.48 -0.92 32.53
N GLU A 561 -11.56 -0.13 33.61
CA GLU A 561 -12.78 0.01 34.42
C GLU A 561 -13.85 0.91 33.78
N SER A 562 -13.56 1.65 32.70
CA SER A 562 -14.58 2.46 32.03
C SER A 562 -14.37 2.63 30.52
N GLY A 563 -15.22 1.96 29.75
CA GLY A 563 -15.82 2.52 28.52
C GLY A 563 -14.95 2.71 27.27
N ALA A 564 -13.65 2.43 27.30
CA ALA A 564 -12.84 2.35 26.10
C ALA A 564 -12.84 0.89 25.62
N GLY A 565 -13.45 0.64 24.47
CA GLY A 565 -13.36 -0.65 23.82
C GLY A 565 -11.90 -0.99 23.47
N ASN A 566 -11.55 -2.26 23.67
CA ASN A 566 -10.31 -2.99 23.42
C ASN A 566 -9.04 -2.32 23.88
N SER A 567 -8.28 -3.08 24.65
CA SER A 567 -6.95 -2.62 24.93
C SER A 567 -6.07 -2.77 23.70
N THR A 568 -5.98 -1.69 22.93
CA THR A 568 -5.03 -1.54 21.82
C THR A 568 -3.62 -1.89 22.28
N ILE A 569 -3.32 -1.63 23.56
CA ILE A 569 -2.04 -1.94 24.19
C ILE A 569 -1.82 -3.46 24.33
N SER A 570 -2.84 -4.24 24.71
CA SER A 570 -2.74 -5.70 24.85
C SER A 570 -2.39 -6.39 23.53
N TRP A 571 -2.96 -5.90 22.43
CA TRP A 571 -2.69 -6.40 21.09
C TRP A 571 -1.26 -6.10 20.64
N TRP A 572 -0.83 -4.84 20.76
CA TRP A 572 0.55 -4.46 20.41
C TRP A 572 1.58 -5.23 21.25
N PHE A 573 1.25 -5.49 22.51
CA PHE A 573 2.07 -6.32 23.38
C PHE A 573 2.27 -7.73 22.81
N ALA A 574 1.18 -8.39 22.37
CA ALA A 574 1.25 -9.71 21.77
C ALA A 574 2.04 -9.73 20.45
N VAL A 575 1.91 -8.68 19.63
CA VAL A 575 2.68 -8.52 18.38
C VAL A 575 4.18 -8.41 18.67
N CYS A 576 4.58 -7.61 19.66
CA CYS A 576 5.99 -7.50 20.06
C CYS A 576 6.58 -8.84 20.54
N LEU A 577 5.82 -9.58 21.35
CA LEU A 577 6.26 -10.92 21.79
C LEU A 577 6.42 -11.88 20.60
N ALA A 578 5.52 -11.85 19.63
CA ALA A 578 5.50 -12.76 18.48
C ALA A 578 6.67 -12.55 17.50
N ARG A 579 7.29 -11.36 17.54
CA ARG A 579 8.52 -11.05 16.79
C ARG A 579 9.79 -11.60 17.44
N THR A 580 9.70 -12.09 18.68
CA THR A 580 10.83 -12.77 19.32
C THR A 580 11.08 -14.11 18.61
N PRO A 581 12.29 -14.36 18.08
CA PRO A 581 12.58 -15.58 17.35
C PRO A 581 12.19 -16.83 18.14
N GLN A 582 11.57 -17.80 17.45
CA GLN A 582 11.17 -19.11 17.99
C GLN A 582 10.08 -19.09 19.07
N ARG A 583 9.43 -17.95 19.35
CA ARG A 583 8.33 -17.86 20.31
C ARG A 583 6.98 -17.92 19.62
N ARG A 584 6.10 -18.81 20.08
CA ARG A 584 4.70 -18.89 19.66
C ARG A 584 3.84 -18.08 20.63
N VAL A 585 3.14 -17.08 20.11
CA VAL A 585 2.25 -16.24 20.90
C VAL A 585 0.80 -16.49 20.50
N LEU A 586 -0.09 -16.57 21.48
CA LEU A 586 -1.53 -16.60 21.32
C LEU A 586 -2.13 -15.30 21.87
N PHE A 587 -3.01 -14.66 21.13
CA PHE A 587 -3.84 -13.55 21.58
C PHE A 587 -5.30 -14.01 21.69
N ILE A 588 -5.91 -13.83 22.85
CA ILE A 588 -7.32 -14.15 23.14
C ILE A 588 -8.08 -12.84 23.30
N ASP A 589 -9.02 -12.58 22.39
CA ASP A 589 -9.94 -11.45 22.49
C ASP A 589 -11.15 -11.83 23.37
N GLY A 590 -11.18 -11.35 24.61
CA GLY A 590 -12.21 -11.65 25.61
C GLY A 590 -13.32 -10.60 25.74
N ASN A 591 -13.35 -9.58 24.89
CA ASN A 591 -14.28 -8.46 25.05
C ASN A 591 -15.63 -8.72 24.36
N VAL A 592 -16.63 -9.16 25.13
CA VAL A 592 -17.97 -9.56 24.62
C VAL A 592 -18.90 -8.36 24.34
N HIS A 593 -18.44 -7.11 24.46
CA HIS A 593 -19.27 -5.92 24.26
C HIS A 593 -18.94 -5.12 22.99
N ALA A 594 -18.94 -5.76 21.81
CA ALA A 594 -19.08 -5.05 20.53
C ALA A 594 -19.40 -6.00 19.37
N ARG A 595 -20.54 -6.72 19.37
CA ARG A 595 -21.00 -7.45 18.17
C ARG A 595 -22.50 -7.39 17.97
N ASN A 596 -22.99 -6.24 17.54
CA ASN A 596 -24.25 -6.14 16.82
C ASN A 596 -24.05 -5.29 15.58
N ASN A 597 -23.54 -5.90 14.50
CA ASN A 597 -23.82 -5.55 13.10
C ASN A 597 -22.87 -6.31 12.15
N ALA A 598 -23.23 -7.55 11.82
CA ALA A 598 -22.69 -8.24 10.66
C ALA A 598 -23.83 -9.04 10.02
N SER A 599 -24.31 -8.60 8.86
CA SER A 599 -25.04 -9.47 7.95
C SER A 599 -24.02 -10.18 7.07
N GLY A 600 -23.65 -11.39 7.50
CA GLY A 600 -22.77 -12.31 6.76
C GLY A 600 -21.45 -12.59 7.45
N ASN A 601 -21.46 -13.50 8.42
CA ASN A 601 -20.38 -14.46 8.72
C ASN A 601 -20.94 -15.48 9.72
N GLU A 602 -20.86 -16.77 9.40
CA GLU A 602 -21.05 -17.79 10.42
C GLU A 602 -20.02 -17.59 11.55
N PRO A 603 -20.40 -17.84 12.82
CA PRO A 603 -19.48 -17.69 13.94
C PRO A 603 -18.31 -18.67 13.79
N VAL A 604 -17.07 -18.21 14.03
CA VAL A 604 -15.96 -19.13 14.35
C VAL A 604 -16.24 -19.67 15.77
N PRO A 605 -16.50 -20.97 15.96
CA PRO A 605 -16.78 -21.53 17.29
C PRO A 605 -15.52 -21.59 18.16
N GLY A 606 -15.70 -21.74 19.47
CA GLY A 606 -14.85 -22.70 20.16
C GLY A 606 -14.03 -22.33 21.40
N PHE A 607 -14.10 -21.14 22.01
CA PHE A 607 -13.39 -20.98 23.30
C PHE A 607 -14.13 -21.62 24.48
N VAL A 608 -15.44 -21.41 24.54
CA VAL A 608 -16.29 -22.09 25.54
C VAL A 608 -16.28 -23.60 25.26
N ASP A 609 -16.32 -24.00 24.00
CA ASP A 609 -16.26 -25.41 23.62
C ASP A 609 -14.89 -26.03 23.95
N LEU A 610 -13.77 -25.31 23.76
CA LEU A 610 -12.45 -25.72 24.25
C LEU A 610 -12.42 -25.86 25.78
N LEU A 611 -13.03 -24.94 26.52
CA LEU A 611 -13.18 -25.01 27.99
C LEU A 611 -14.07 -26.17 28.45
N LEU A 612 -15.04 -26.58 27.63
CA LEU A 612 -15.94 -27.70 27.87
C LEU A 612 -15.43 -29.03 27.27
N GLY A 613 -14.29 -29.01 26.56
CA GLY A 613 -13.66 -30.19 25.94
C GLY A 613 -14.38 -30.70 24.68
N GLN A 614 -15.13 -29.85 23.99
CA GLN A 614 -15.91 -30.19 22.79
C GLN A 614 -15.20 -29.84 21.47
N GLU A 615 -14.10 -29.09 21.52
CA GLU A 615 -13.29 -28.69 20.35
C GLU A 615 -11.79 -28.84 20.63
N THR A 616 -10.97 -28.95 19.57
CA THR A 616 -9.50 -28.99 19.68
C THR A 616 -8.89 -27.60 19.54
N LEU A 617 -7.72 -27.39 20.15
CA LEU A 617 -7.04 -26.09 20.13
C LEU A 617 -6.76 -25.61 18.70
N GLU A 618 -6.30 -26.50 17.81
CA GLU A 618 -5.97 -26.18 16.43
C GLU A 618 -7.17 -25.69 15.61
N ASN A 619 -8.37 -26.19 15.90
CA ASN A 619 -9.59 -25.81 15.18
C ASN A 619 -10.16 -24.47 15.65
N THR A 620 -9.73 -24.00 16.82
CA THR A 620 -10.27 -22.79 17.45
C THR A 620 -9.40 -21.57 17.22
N VAL A 621 -8.14 -21.77 16.83
CA VAL A 621 -7.13 -20.72 16.71
C VAL A 621 -6.81 -20.40 15.24
N MET A 622 -6.79 -19.11 14.91
CA MET A 622 -6.45 -18.60 13.58
C MET A 622 -4.97 -18.20 13.50
N PRO A 623 -4.16 -18.83 12.62
CA PRO A 623 -2.80 -18.37 12.35
C PRO A 623 -2.83 -17.10 11.49
N LEU A 624 -2.06 -16.08 11.89
CA LEU A 624 -2.03 -14.78 11.20
C LEU A 624 -0.80 -14.56 10.32
N GLY A 625 0.15 -15.49 10.30
CA GLY A 625 1.39 -15.44 9.52
C GLY A 625 2.65 -15.44 10.37
N VAL A 626 3.82 -15.46 9.72
CA VAL A 626 5.13 -15.50 10.39
C VAL A 626 5.40 -14.18 11.11
N GLY A 627 5.80 -14.23 12.39
CA GLY A 627 6.06 -13.05 13.22
C GLY A 627 4.81 -12.36 13.78
N ALA A 628 3.63 -12.98 13.63
CA ALA A 628 2.37 -12.52 14.20
C ALA A 628 1.86 -13.49 15.28
N PRO A 629 1.13 -13.00 16.31
CA PRO A 629 0.47 -13.88 17.26
C PRO A 629 -0.62 -14.69 16.54
N HIS A 630 -0.90 -15.89 17.03
CA HIS A 630 -2.10 -16.61 16.66
C HIS A 630 -3.30 -15.95 17.35
N LEU A 631 -4.46 -15.93 16.71
CA LEU A 631 -5.66 -15.26 17.21
C LEU A 631 -6.73 -16.27 17.59
N LEU A 632 -7.21 -16.17 18.82
CA LEU A 632 -8.45 -16.80 19.26
C LEU A 632 -9.52 -15.73 19.42
N ASN A 633 -10.55 -15.80 18.58
CA ASN A 633 -11.65 -14.85 18.60
C ASN A 633 -12.86 -15.45 19.32
N VAL A 634 -13.19 -14.93 20.50
CA VAL A 634 -14.36 -15.40 21.27
C VAL A 634 -15.63 -14.72 20.74
N GLY A 635 -16.29 -15.37 19.77
CA GLY A 635 -17.53 -14.90 19.15
C GLY A 635 -18.79 -14.91 20.03
N ARG A 636 -19.93 -14.58 19.40
CA ARG A 636 -21.27 -14.18 19.92
C ARG A 636 -22.02 -15.16 20.85
N VAL A 637 -21.37 -16.14 21.47
CA VAL A 637 -22.06 -17.18 22.26
C VAL A 637 -21.59 -17.12 23.72
N GLY A 638 -22.39 -16.49 24.57
CA GLY A 638 -22.23 -16.50 26.02
C GLY A 638 -21.19 -15.49 26.51
N ARG A 639 -21.59 -14.65 27.46
CA ARG A 639 -20.68 -13.71 28.10
C ARG A 639 -19.53 -14.50 28.73
N PHE A 640 -18.30 -13.95 28.71
CA PHE A 640 -17.17 -14.29 29.59
C PHE A 640 -17.56 -14.33 31.09
N THR A 641 -18.81 -13.98 31.41
CA THR A 641 -19.41 -13.84 32.72
C THR A 641 -20.58 -14.80 32.99
N SER A 642 -20.93 -15.74 32.09
CA SER A 642 -22.23 -16.47 32.18
C SER A 642 -22.20 -18.00 32.25
N GLY A 643 -21.06 -18.64 32.51
CA GLY A 643 -20.98 -20.08 32.76
C GLY A 643 -20.48 -20.42 34.17
N ASN A 644 -21.06 -21.45 34.82
CA ASN A 644 -20.50 -22.07 36.02
C ASN A 644 -19.27 -22.94 35.62
N LEU A 645 -18.17 -22.28 35.23
CA LEU A 645 -16.91 -22.97 34.98
C LEU A 645 -16.21 -23.25 36.32
N SER A 646 -15.81 -24.50 36.51
CA SER A 646 -15.04 -24.88 37.70
C SER A 646 -13.58 -24.41 37.58
N PRO A 647 -12.90 -24.09 38.70
CA PRO A 647 -11.46 -23.81 38.69
C PRO A 647 -10.62 -24.92 38.04
N SER A 648 -11.06 -26.19 38.14
CA SER A 648 -10.43 -27.33 37.47
C SER A 648 -10.49 -27.25 35.95
N GLN A 649 -11.61 -26.80 35.37
CA GLN A 649 -11.74 -26.63 33.92
C GLN A 649 -10.85 -25.50 33.42
N VAL A 650 -10.82 -24.38 34.14
CA VAL A 650 -9.93 -23.25 33.81
C VAL A 650 -8.47 -23.71 33.85
N ASN A 651 -8.05 -24.40 34.91
CA ASN A 651 -6.68 -24.92 35.04
C ASN A 651 -6.31 -25.94 33.95
N ALA A 652 -7.24 -26.83 33.58
CA ALA A 652 -7.00 -27.82 32.52
C ALA A 652 -6.80 -27.16 31.15
N THR A 653 -7.66 -26.21 30.78
CA THR A 653 -7.49 -25.43 29.55
C THR A 653 -6.24 -24.56 29.61
N PHE A 654 -5.92 -23.98 30.77
CA PHE A 654 -4.70 -23.21 30.96
C PHE A 654 -3.44 -24.05 30.72
N ASN A 655 -3.41 -25.29 31.21
CA ASN A 655 -2.31 -26.22 30.97
C ASN A 655 -2.19 -26.61 29.50
N LEU A 656 -3.32 -26.85 28.82
CA LEU A 656 -3.32 -27.14 27.38
C LEU A 656 -2.73 -25.98 26.57
N LEU A 657 -3.13 -24.74 26.85
CA LEU A 657 -2.58 -23.57 26.17
C LEU A 657 -1.07 -23.41 26.41
N ARG A 658 -0.62 -23.71 27.65
CA ARG A 658 0.79 -23.73 28.03
C ARG A 658 1.57 -24.79 27.23
N ASP A 659 0.98 -25.89 26.81
CA ASP A 659 1.75 -26.89 26.05
C ASP A 659 2.03 -26.47 24.60
N HIS A 660 1.26 -25.52 24.05
CA HIS A 660 1.32 -25.15 22.64
C HIS A 660 1.88 -23.73 22.38
N TYR A 661 1.88 -22.85 23.38
CA TYR A 661 2.30 -21.45 23.24
C TYR A 661 3.32 -21.03 24.30
N ASP A 662 4.28 -20.20 23.90
CA ASP A 662 5.27 -19.57 24.78
C ASP A 662 4.69 -18.38 25.55
N TYR A 663 3.74 -17.66 24.95
CA TYR A 663 3.01 -16.60 25.62
C TYR A 663 1.54 -16.64 25.19
N VAL A 664 0.63 -16.51 26.15
CA VAL A 664 -0.79 -16.28 25.89
C VAL A 664 -1.15 -14.94 26.49
N VAL A 665 -1.61 -14.01 25.65
CA VAL A 665 -2.09 -12.69 26.02
C VAL A 665 -3.61 -12.71 25.93
N ILE A 666 -4.30 -12.35 27.01
CA ILE A 666 -5.76 -12.35 27.09
C ILE A 666 -6.23 -10.92 27.31
N ASP A 667 -6.98 -10.35 26.38
CA ASP A 667 -7.69 -9.08 26.57
C ASP A 667 -9.02 -9.36 27.27
N ALA A 668 -9.03 -9.25 28.59
CA ALA A 668 -10.20 -9.56 29.42
C ALA A 668 -10.82 -8.29 30.03
N PRO A 669 -12.11 -8.31 30.40
CA PRO A 669 -12.65 -7.29 31.28
C PRO A 669 -11.99 -7.35 32.67
N PRO A 670 -11.94 -6.23 33.43
CA PRO A 670 -11.42 -6.20 34.79
C PRO A 670 -11.96 -7.33 35.69
N ALA A 671 -11.14 -7.80 36.63
CA ALA A 671 -11.54 -8.78 37.63
C ALA A 671 -12.76 -8.35 38.47
N THR A 672 -13.04 -7.05 38.54
CA THR A 672 -14.25 -6.49 39.17
C THR A 672 -15.54 -6.75 38.39
N LEU A 673 -15.43 -6.98 37.08
CA LEU A 673 -16.55 -7.20 36.15
C LEU A 673 -16.70 -8.67 35.75
N SER A 674 -15.69 -9.51 35.97
CA SER A 674 -15.72 -10.95 35.63
C SER A 674 -14.94 -11.82 36.63
N PRO A 675 -15.62 -12.76 37.33
CA PRO A 675 -14.97 -13.77 38.17
C PRO A 675 -14.03 -14.70 37.37
N LEU A 676 -14.28 -14.88 36.07
CA LEU A 676 -13.45 -15.69 35.20
C LEU A 676 -12.05 -15.05 35.05
N THR A 677 -11.97 -13.73 34.90
CA THR A 677 -10.68 -13.00 34.84
C THR A 677 -9.82 -13.28 36.09
N THR A 678 -10.44 -13.36 37.27
CA THR A 678 -9.74 -13.71 38.51
C THR A 678 -9.21 -15.15 38.48
N LEU A 679 -10.00 -16.12 38.01
CA LEU A 679 -9.56 -17.52 37.90
C LEU A 679 -8.41 -17.70 36.92
N TRP A 680 -8.44 -17.02 35.77
CA TRP A 680 -7.35 -17.03 34.79
C TRP A 680 -6.09 -16.36 35.35
N ALA A 681 -6.24 -15.22 36.03
CA ALA A 681 -5.12 -14.55 36.67
C ALA A 681 -4.48 -15.39 37.79
N GLN A 682 -5.26 -16.21 38.50
CA GLN A 682 -4.77 -17.16 39.50
C GLN A 682 -4.04 -18.36 38.89
N ALA A 683 -4.46 -18.81 37.70
CA ALA A 683 -3.79 -19.87 36.96
C ALA A 683 -2.50 -19.42 36.26
N ALA A 684 -2.34 -18.09 36.07
CA ALA A 684 -1.23 -17.50 35.35
C ALA A 684 0.05 -17.33 36.17
N ASP A 685 1.19 -17.43 35.46
CA ASP A 685 2.52 -17.25 36.03
C ASP A 685 2.81 -15.76 36.35
N GLY A 686 2.02 -14.86 35.75
CA GLY A 686 2.00 -13.43 36.06
C GLY A 686 0.95 -12.64 35.25
N CYS A 687 0.49 -11.51 35.80
CA CYS A 687 -0.49 -10.63 35.20
C CYS A 687 0.05 -9.19 35.09
N MET A 688 -0.18 -8.53 33.96
CA MET A 688 0.04 -7.09 33.79
C MET A 688 -1.30 -6.36 33.75
N VAL A 689 -1.42 -5.26 34.51
CA VAL A 689 -2.68 -4.52 34.65
C VAL A 689 -2.62 -3.26 33.79
N VAL A 690 -3.58 -3.04 32.90
CA VAL A 690 -3.56 -1.87 32.01
C VAL A 690 -4.87 -1.13 32.03
N LEU A 691 -4.78 0.17 32.35
CA LEU A 691 -5.94 1.05 32.47
C LEU A 691 -5.85 2.17 31.44
N GLU A 692 -6.89 2.27 30.61
CA GLU A 692 -6.89 3.15 29.44
C GLU A 692 -7.52 4.53 29.68
N ALA A 693 -8.15 4.74 30.84
CA ALA A 693 -8.89 5.95 31.18
C ALA A 693 -8.09 6.92 32.07
N GLY A 694 -6.99 7.43 31.51
CA GLY A 694 -6.29 8.65 31.93
C GLY A 694 -5.97 8.92 33.41
N LYS A 695 -5.53 10.15 33.72
CA LYS A 695 -5.04 10.55 35.06
C LYS A 695 -6.05 10.45 36.21
N SER A 696 -7.36 10.44 35.94
CA SER A 696 -8.41 10.47 36.98
C SER A 696 -8.69 9.14 37.67
N GLN A 697 -8.05 8.04 37.24
CA GLN A 697 -8.31 6.68 37.76
C GLN A 697 -7.10 6.01 38.43
N ARG A 698 -6.09 6.78 38.87
CA ARG A 698 -4.91 6.23 39.55
C ARG A 698 -5.27 5.40 40.80
N ASP A 699 -6.24 5.84 41.59
CA ASP A 699 -6.64 5.15 42.81
C ASP A 699 -7.38 3.82 42.50
N ALA A 700 -8.12 3.77 41.39
CA ALA A 700 -8.79 2.56 40.90
C ALA A 700 -7.78 1.51 40.39
N ALA A 701 -6.68 1.98 39.80
CA ALA A 701 -5.53 1.15 39.42
C ALA A 701 -4.92 0.45 40.64
N GLU A 702 -4.62 1.23 41.69
CA GLU A 702 -4.02 0.73 42.92
C GLU A 702 -4.95 -0.24 43.65
N ALA A 703 -6.25 0.04 43.69
CA ALA A 703 -7.25 -0.86 44.26
C ALA A 703 -7.38 -2.19 43.49
N THR A 704 -7.28 -2.16 42.15
CA THR A 704 -7.34 -3.37 41.31
C THR A 704 -6.09 -4.22 41.46
N VAL A 705 -4.90 -3.61 41.43
CA VAL A 705 -3.63 -4.30 41.71
C VAL A 705 -3.64 -4.93 43.10
N SER A 706 -4.13 -4.21 44.12
CA SER A 706 -4.21 -4.70 45.49
C SER A 706 -5.14 -5.91 45.63
N ARG A 707 -6.32 -5.89 45.00
CA ARG A 707 -7.28 -7.01 45.01
C ARG A 707 -6.73 -8.26 44.31
N LEU A 708 -6.05 -8.10 43.18
CA LEU A 708 -5.41 -9.23 42.48
C LEU A 708 -4.33 -9.87 43.35
N ARG A 709 -3.47 -9.06 43.99
CA ARG A 709 -2.45 -9.56 44.92
C ARG A 709 -3.05 -10.27 46.13
N GLN A 710 -4.12 -9.74 46.72
CA GLN A 710 -4.85 -10.39 47.82
C GLN A 710 -5.46 -11.73 47.42
N SER A 711 -5.77 -11.90 46.13
CA SER A 711 -6.30 -13.14 45.55
C SER A 711 -5.22 -14.15 45.15
N GLY A 712 -3.94 -13.88 45.49
CA GLY A 712 -2.81 -14.77 45.20
C GLY A 712 -2.19 -14.58 43.82
N VAL A 713 -2.62 -13.59 43.03
CA VAL A 713 -2.10 -13.33 41.67
C VAL A 713 -0.76 -12.60 41.74
N LYS A 714 0.22 -13.08 40.97
CA LYS A 714 1.50 -12.37 40.78
C LYS A 714 1.32 -11.23 39.77
N VAL A 715 1.26 -9.98 40.26
CA VAL A 715 1.19 -8.79 39.41
C VAL A 715 2.60 -8.35 39.00
N LEU A 716 2.89 -8.41 37.70
CA LEU A 716 4.20 -8.06 37.10
C LEU A 716 4.40 -6.55 36.98
N GLY A 717 3.33 -5.80 36.71
CA GLY A 717 3.38 -4.35 36.52
C GLY A 717 2.00 -3.76 36.24
N ALA A 718 1.91 -2.43 36.23
CA ALA A 718 0.70 -1.71 35.85
C ALA A 718 1.03 -0.56 34.87
N MET A 719 0.25 -0.42 33.80
CA MET A 719 0.37 0.65 32.80
C MET A 719 -0.85 1.56 32.82
N LEU A 720 -0.60 2.86 32.74
CA LEU A 720 -1.61 3.90 32.63
C LEU A 720 -1.43 4.63 31.31
N ASN A 721 -2.50 4.77 30.53
CA ASN A 721 -2.46 5.65 29.36
C ASN A 721 -2.25 7.11 29.81
N LYS A 722 -1.31 7.83 29.18
CA LYS A 722 -0.79 9.14 29.64
C LYS A 722 -1.80 10.29 29.47
N HIS A 723 -2.86 10.08 28.68
CA HIS A 723 -3.86 11.11 28.37
C HIS A 723 -4.69 11.54 29.58
#